data_AF-A0AAV1K562-F1
#
_entry.id   AF-A0AAV1K562-F1
#
_cell.length_a   1.000
_cell.length_b   1.000
_cell.length_c   1.000
_cell.angle_alpha   90.00
_cell.angle_beta   90.00
_cell.angle_gamma   90.00
#
_symmetry.space_group_name_H-M   'P 1'
#
loop_
_entity.id
_entity.type
_entity.pdbx_description
1 polymer ?
#
loop_
_entity_poly.entity_id
_entity_poly.type
_entity_poly.pdbx_seq_one_letter_code
_entity_poly.pdbx_strand_id
1 'polypeptide(L)'
;MDNTQPDPRKGNKKRLRLSARRKKRKGPTKRKENQAFINENKENIDNDDVSRLRASTHVELLEDVEEVLVDDDISCVMLDVQAIVHNEQGVKCHTRLTQDRAPLQEVTVTNEAQNKVFDENEIVEFDQYNDNIDRSLPLLSRQHLLQNRDKELAEEEINYSTNWSTPSLSDNELFVTKEQEMINETPSLEGNRLVDIGYIFSQLATMSHHPFDCNFTSMDFIKEKRVGFMSSFHFVCKMCKIEKIILSQDPIQKDYINASIVEGVFQTGNGYAQLDEICASVNMPNMSERYYIKISSKLGDIHRDVALQHMLEAGKEEKQLAIEQGDIDTDGIPYITVITDGSWGKRSYGTNFNSLSGVGCIIGFNTKKILFIGVRNSYCCICAVAAKRKTEVLAHKCYKNWFGSSTEMETDAIVEGFKISVSMHGLKYSKLIGDGDSSVGNALRNTMPYGPNIYIRKIECSNHLMRNYSNKLRKIVKNTENKNGPVPVTLRKALSDRMRRLHKAVTGAIEHSAKLNLPLEGKIRSLKEDLLNGPCHVFGLHNSCKNYFCKNENIVEMNLVPQLKACGIWADIYENLGWLTQNAESLLLKETNNPAEHFNSIIAKFLAGKRVNFSLRGTYEKRCYAAVSEYNTKDYKLMQEIQKNIMCDDNIKNSYTQKYVAKKQKIIKNKRKRRIEDALRGIKRAKRSKPADHHYGNVTSEPDLPMDVFITKKAEFLESLQKTHSEILSLERDTVDQSNSDIWIVERRKRITASIIGQICKMKPTTPCTSIIKIMLYSTFTGNDSTRYGKSNEITALKEFANELNISITPCGLFVDDDYCFLGASPDGLIGDDGIVEIKCPSSASALTPLEAIKSKKVVFCTEDGDGIKLKRNHNYYYQVQAQLKIAKKSFCYFVLWTPKGFLYEKIYKDPTFWSDDKILKMTQFYFKCVLPEIIDPRFPRKLPMRDRFNDCY
;
A
#
# COMPACT_ATOMS: atom_id res chain seq x y z
N MET A 1 -38.77 76.87 -21.21
CA MET A 1 -38.44 77.51 -19.92
C MET A 1 -39.25 76.80 -18.87
N ASP A 2 -38.57 76.29 -17.82
CA ASP A 2 -39.00 76.19 -16.41
C ASP A 2 -40.49 76.34 -16.10
N ASN A 3 -41.13 75.64 -15.18
CA ASN A 3 -40.81 74.83 -13.99
C ASN A 3 -42.23 74.47 -13.48
N THR A 4 -42.61 73.35 -12.86
CA THR A 4 -41.99 72.39 -11.93
C THR A 4 -42.96 71.20 -11.93
N GLN A 5 -42.48 69.97 -12.10
CA GLN A 5 -43.32 68.76 -12.22
C GLN A 5 -43.36 67.89 -10.95
N PRO A 6 -44.47 67.19 -10.71
CA PRO A 6 -44.56 65.97 -9.90
C PRO A 6 -44.70 64.70 -10.78
N ASP A 7 -44.20 63.53 -10.32
CA ASP A 7 -44.87 62.20 -10.41
C ASP A 7 -44.04 61.07 -9.66
N PRO A 8 -44.47 59.79 -9.49
CA PRO A 8 -44.98 59.32 -8.19
C PRO A 8 -44.52 57.89 -7.73
N ARG A 9 -45.05 57.47 -6.58
CA ARG A 9 -45.43 56.09 -6.15
C ARG A 9 -44.39 54.98 -5.82
N LYS A 10 -44.63 54.44 -4.60
CA LYS A 10 -44.55 53.04 -4.09
C LYS A 10 -43.23 52.50 -3.49
N GLY A 11 -43.20 52.40 -2.15
CA GLY A 11 -43.35 51.09 -1.49
C GLY A 11 -42.16 50.40 -0.78
N ASN A 12 -42.05 50.62 0.53
CA ASN A 12 -41.70 49.67 1.63
C ASN A 12 -40.27 49.10 1.87
N LYS A 13 -39.70 49.59 3.00
CA LYS A 13 -39.23 48.88 4.22
C LYS A 13 -38.18 47.74 4.12
N LYS A 14 -36.95 48.00 4.60
CA LYS A 14 -36.44 47.65 5.96
C LYS A 14 -34.94 47.99 6.12
N ARG A 15 -34.61 48.77 7.16
CA ARG A 15 -33.27 49.16 7.68
C ARG A 15 -32.53 47.91 8.20
N LEU A 16 -31.28 47.56 7.84
CA LEU A 16 -29.96 48.21 7.92
C LEU A 16 -29.50 48.60 9.34
N ARG A 17 -28.43 47.94 9.82
CA ARG A 17 -27.30 48.59 10.48
C ARG A 17 -26.05 47.68 10.50
N LEU A 18 -24.99 48.20 9.89
CA LEU A 18 -23.61 47.69 9.84
C LEU A 18 -22.73 48.55 10.76
N SER A 19 -21.79 47.90 11.46
CA SER A 19 -20.33 48.17 11.49
C SER A 19 -19.88 48.71 12.88
N ALA A 20 -18.70 48.44 13.47
CA ALA A 20 -17.49 47.69 13.10
C ALA A 20 -16.62 47.36 14.36
N ARG A 21 -15.71 46.38 14.19
CA ARG A 21 -14.34 46.21 14.78
C ARG A 21 -14.11 46.09 16.32
N ARG A 22 -13.55 44.94 16.77
CA ARG A 22 -12.18 44.82 17.38
C ARG A 22 -11.79 43.38 17.82
N LYS A 23 -10.54 43.02 17.47
CA LYS A 23 -9.52 42.15 18.09
C LYS A 23 -9.96 41.02 19.06
N LYS A 24 -9.65 39.75 18.72
CA LYS A 24 -9.71 38.58 19.64
C LYS A 24 -8.32 38.23 20.20
N ARG A 25 -8.12 38.47 21.50
CA ARG A 25 -7.17 37.74 22.37
C ARG A 25 -7.92 36.55 22.98
N LYS A 26 -7.29 35.37 23.02
CA LYS A 26 -7.79 34.17 23.70
C LYS A 26 -7.13 34.04 25.08
N GLY A 27 -7.96 33.82 26.10
CA GLY A 27 -7.61 33.47 27.47
C GLY A 27 -8.82 32.79 28.14
N PRO A 28 -8.62 31.97 29.18
CA PRO A 28 -9.35 30.72 29.39
C PRO A 28 -10.38 30.79 30.53
N THR A 29 -11.39 29.90 30.54
CA THR A 29 -12.00 29.31 31.76
C THR A 29 -13.14 28.35 31.42
N LYS A 30 -13.09 27.11 31.95
CA LYS A 30 -14.02 26.57 32.97
C LYS A 30 -13.96 25.04 32.98
N ARG A 31 -13.25 24.51 33.98
CA ARG A 31 -13.33 23.12 34.48
C ARG A 31 -13.41 23.26 36.01
N LYS A 32 -14.62 23.44 36.53
CA LYS A 32 -15.01 23.42 37.96
C LYS A 32 -16.53 23.50 38.00
N GLU A 33 -17.19 22.35 37.96
CA GLU A 33 -18.60 22.09 38.30
C GLU A 33 -18.86 20.61 37.97
N ASN A 34 -18.58 19.73 38.94
CA ASN A 34 -19.15 18.37 39.07
C ASN A 34 -18.64 17.69 40.35
N GLN A 35 -18.52 18.46 41.43
CA GLN A 35 -18.16 17.96 42.76
C GLN A 35 -19.13 18.58 43.79
N ALA A 36 -20.44 18.39 43.60
CA ALA A 36 -21.46 18.87 44.54
C ALA A 36 -22.86 18.24 44.32
N PHE A 37 -22.96 16.96 43.96
CA PHE A 37 -24.27 16.31 43.77
C PHE A 37 -24.27 14.81 44.11
N ILE A 38 -23.58 14.41 45.18
CA ILE A 38 -23.79 13.12 45.85
C ILE A 38 -23.54 13.36 47.35
N ASN A 39 -24.57 13.81 48.06
CA ASN A 39 -24.75 13.70 49.50
C ASN A 39 -26.09 14.36 49.84
N GLU A 40 -27.18 13.61 49.64
CA GLU A 40 -28.44 13.70 50.39
C GLU A 40 -29.45 12.74 49.74
N ASN A 41 -30.25 12.07 50.57
CA ASN A 41 -31.27 11.06 50.27
C ASN A 41 -30.79 9.60 50.19
N LYS A 42 -30.36 9.11 51.36
CA LYS A 42 -30.82 7.82 51.87
C LYS A 42 -32.30 7.99 52.29
N GLU A 43 -33.20 7.19 51.72
CA GLU A 43 -34.28 6.46 52.40
C GLU A 43 -35.32 5.95 51.38
N ASN A 44 -35.71 4.69 51.56
CA ASN A 44 -36.77 3.93 50.89
C ASN A 44 -36.57 3.54 49.41
N ILE A 45 -36.42 2.23 49.16
CA ILE A 45 -37.24 1.39 48.24
C ILE A 45 -36.70 -0.06 48.24
N ASP A 46 -37.65 -0.99 48.07
CA ASP A 46 -37.69 -2.43 48.36
C ASP A 46 -36.59 -3.39 47.87
N ASN A 47 -36.47 -4.47 48.64
CA ASN A 47 -35.61 -5.65 48.46
C ASN A 47 -36.17 -6.63 47.40
N ASP A 48 -36.13 -6.29 46.11
CA ASP A 48 -36.32 -7.33 45.07
C ASP A 48 -35.58 -7.13 43.73
N ASP A 49 -34.66 -6.16 43.62
CA ASP A 49 -33.94 -5.89 42.34
C ASP A 49 -32.40 -6.04 42.42
N VAL A 50 -31.87 -6.67 43.47
CA VAL A 50 -30.41 -6.85 43.67
C VAL A 50 -29.78 -7.96 42.80
N SER A 51 -30.57 -8.66 41.98
CA SER A 51 -30.07 -9.71 41.08
C SER A 51 -29.80 -9.25 39.63
N ARG A 52 -30.05 -7.98 39.26
CA ARG A 52 -29.89 -7.50 37.86
C ARG A 52 -28.82 -6.42 37.61
N LEU A 53 -28.05 -6.00 38.62
CA LEU A 53 -27.07 -4.90 38.49
C LEU A 53 -25.60 -5.28 38.75
N ARG A 54 -25.23 -6.56 38.62
CA ARG A 54 -23.83 -7.05 38.65
C ARG A 54 -23.31 -7.57 37.29
N ALA A 55 -23.77 -6.98 36.19
CA ALA A 55 -23.27 -7.32 34.85
C ALA A 55 -23.00 -6.06 34.00
N SER A 56 -22.12 -5.18 34.45
CA SER A 56 -21.58 -4.11 33.58
C SER A 56 -20.26 -3.56 34.14
N THR A 57 -19.18 -4.32 33.98
CA THR A 57 -17.78 -3.85 33.99
C THR A 57 -16.90 -4.94 33.36
N HIS A 58 -17.12 -5.21 32.08
CA HIS A 58 -16.14 -5.91 31.25
C HIS A 58 -16.01 -5.15 29.93
N VAL A 59 -14.87 -4.48 29.77
CA VAL A 59 -14.43 -3.88 28.52
C VAL A 59 -13.96 -5.02 27.62
N GLU A 60 -14.87 -5.55 26.79
CA GLU A 60 -14.50 -6.48 25.72
C GLU A 60 -13.99 -5.69 24.50
N LEU A 61 -12.74 -5.94 24.14
CA LEU A 61 -12.15 -5.58 22.85
C LEU A 61 -12.80 -6.46 21.76
N LEU A 62 -13.56 -5.83 20.87
CA LEU A 62 -14.21 -6.50 19.74
C LEU A 62 -13.21 -6.79 18.62
N GLU A 63 -12.81 -8.05 18.50
CA GLU A 63 -12.26 -8.66 17.27
C GLU A 63 -13.43 -9.19 16.42
N ASP A 64 -13.73 -8.54 15.29
CA ASP A 64 -14.62 -9.08 14.26
C ASP A 64 -14.12 -8.67 12.87
N VAL A 65 -13.42 -9.61 12.20
CA VAL A 65 -13.16 -9.60 10.75
C VAL A 65 -14.08 -10.64 10.09
N GLU A 66 -14.65 -10.27 8.94
CA GLU A 66 -15.50 -11.10 8.09
C GLU A 66 -14.62 -11.98 7.20
N GLU A 67 -14.69 -13.30 7.37
CA GLU A 67 -14.43 -14.26 6.29
C GLU A 67 -15.67 -14.27 5.39
N VAL A 68 -15.50 -13.90 4.11
CA VAL A 68 -16.53 -14.13 3.09
C VAL A 68 -16.35 -15.55 2.56
N LEU A 69 -17.48 -16.26 2.54
CA LEU A 69 -17.67 -17.61 2.04
C LEU A 69 -17.30 -17.70 0.54
N VAL A 70 -16.50 -18.69 0.17
CA VAL A 70 -16.53 -19.32 -1.15
C VAL A 70 -17.04 -20.74 -0.90
N ASP A 71 -18.09 -21.11 -1.64
CA ASP A 71 -18.65 -22.46 -1.66
C ASP A 71 -17.61 -23.42 -2.24
N ASP A 72 -17.11 -24.34 -1.41
CA ASP A 72 -16.46 -25.57 -1.87
C ASP A 72 -17.16 -26.73 -1.16
N ASP A 73 -18.15 -27.30 -1.83
CA ASP A 73 -18.51 -28.70 -1.69
C ASP A 73 -19.28 -29.09 -2.96
N ILE A 74 -18.70 -29.97 -3.78
CA ILE A 74 -19.35 -31.19 -4.29
C ILE A 74 -18.26 -32.18 -4.75
N SER A 75 -18.29 -33.35 -4.10
CA SER A 75 -17.71 -34.65 -4.47
C SER A 75 -16.20 -34.85 -4.34
N CYS A 76 -15.77 -35.54 -3.28
CA CYS A 76 -15.39 -36.94 -3.46
C CYS A 76 -15.55 -37.73 -2.15
N VAL A 77 -16.08 -38.93 -2.33
CA VAL A 77 -16.64 -39.82 -1.32
C VAL A 77 -15.55 -40.44 -0.44
N MET A 78 -15.86 -40.51 0.85
CA MET A 78 -15.18 -41.35 1.85
C MET A 78 -15.00 -42.79 1.35
N LEU A 79 -13.76 -43.28 1.30
CA LEU A 79 -13.50 -44.70 1.48
C LEU A 79 -12.36 -44.87 2.48
N ASP A 80 -12.73 -45.38 3.64
CA ASP A 80 -11.85 -45.94 4.66
C ASP A 80 -11.00 -47.08 4.07
N VAL A 81 -9.68 -47.04 4.27
CA VAL A 81 -8.87 -48.26 4.38
C VAL A 81 -7.84 -48.06 5.49
N GLN A 82 -8.12 -48.71 6.62
CA GLN A 82 -7.14 -49.00 7.66
C GLN A 82 -6.14 -50.07 7.19
N ALA A 83 -4.90 -49.91 7.67
CA ALA A 83 -3.86 -50.92 7.89
C ALA A 83 -3.20 -51.58 6.65
N ILE A 84 -1.87 -51.47 6.58
CA ILE A 84 -0.93 -52.61 6.58
C ILE A 84 0.45 -52.09 7.05
N VAL A 85 1.05 -52.91 7.89
CA VAL A 85 2.31 -52.76 8.62
C VAL A 85 3.45 -53.46 7.85
N HIS A 86 4.67 -52.91 7.97
CA HIS A 86 6.01 -53.48 7.64
C HIS A 86 6.29 -53.97 6.21
N ASN A 87 7.34 -53.43 5.57
CA ASN A 87 8.61 -54.17 5.45
C ASN A 87 9.79 -53.28 5.01
N GLU A 88 10.97 -53.64 5.54
CA GLU A 88 12.29 -53.06 5.29
C GLU A 88 12.89 -53.46 3.93
N GLN A 89 14.05 -52.84 3.63
CA GLN A 89 15.11 -53.14 2.64
C GLN A 89 15.27 -51.96 1.65
N GLY A 90 16.37 -51.22 1.59
CA GLY A 90 17.77 -51.59 1.83
C GLY A 90 18.48 -51.74 0.48
N VAL A 91 18.86 -50.64 -0.17
CA VAL A 91 19.87 -50.65 -1.25
C VAL A 91 20.83 -49.48 -1.07
N LYS A 92 22.12 -49.84 -0.95
CA LYS A 92 23.30 -48.98 -0.79
C LYS A 92 23.94 -48.64 -2.15
N CYS A 93 24.83 -47.63 -2.11
CA CYS A 93 25.95 -47.29 -3.01
C CYS A 93 25.58 -46.54 -4.31
N HIS A 94 26.30 -45.50 -4.77
CA HIS A 94 27.74 -45.21 -4.66
C HIS A 94 28.08 -43.69 -4.65
N THR A 95 29.23 -43.41 -4.04
CA THR A 95 30.08 -42.20 -4.00
C THR A 95 30.45 -41.57 -5.37
N ARG A 96 30.57 -40.22 -5.42
CA ARG A 96 31.80 -39.37 -5.56
C ARG A 96 31.59 -38.08 -6.40
N LEU A 97 32.43 -37.07 -6.10
CA LEU A 97 32.74 -35.78 -6.78
C LEU A 97 32.13 -34.53 -6.10
N THR A 98 32.83 -33.90 -5.15
CA THR A 98 33.95 -32.91 -5.22
C THR A 98 33.46 -31.45 -5.19
N GLN A 99 33.92 -30.76 -4.14
CA GLN A 99 34.27 -29.34 -3.98
C GLN A 99 33.85 -28.36 -5.10
N ASP A 100 33.03 -27.36 -4.73
CA ASP A 100 33.38 -25.92 -4.80
C ASP A 100 32.20 -25.07 -4.28
N ARG A 101 32.31 -24.60 -3.02
CA ARG A 101 31.48 -23.50 -2.48
C ARG A 101 32.37 -22.27 -2.38
N ALA A 102 32.19 -21.33 -3.30
CA ALA A 102 32.73 -19.98 -3.16
C ALA A 102 31.94 -19.23 -2.06
N PRO A 103 32.59 -18.59 -1.07
CA PRO A 103 31.91 -17.73 -0.11
C PRO A 103 31.57 -16.38 -0.73
N LEU A 104 30.33 -15.93 -0.51
CA LEU A 104 29.88 -14.56 -0.78
C LEU A 104 30.69 -13.60 0.10
N GLN A 105 31.45 -12.69 -0.52
CA GLN A 105 32.22 -11.65 0.14
C GLN A 105 31.29 -10.63 0.83
N GLU A 106 31.45 -10.50 2.15
CA GLU A 106 31.02 -9.32 2.90
C GLU A 106 31.86 -8.11 2.45
N VAL A 107 31.22 -7.14 1.79
CA VAL A 107 31.86 -5.87 1.45
C VAL A 107 31.91 -5.00 2.70
N THR A 108 33.07 -4.96 3.33
CA THR A 108 33.42 -3.95 4.35
C THR A 108 33.70 -2.63 3.63
N VAL A 109 32.84 -1.63 3.83
CA VAL A 109 33.08 -0.27 3.32
C VAL A 109 33.98 0.46 4.31
N THR A 110 35.26 0.60 3.96
CA THR A 110 36.15 1.60 4.53
C THR A 110 35.86 2.95 3.88
N ASN A 111 35.54 3.98 4.66
CA ASN A 111 35.39 5.34 4.13
C ASN A 111 36.55 6.24 4.60
N GLU A 112 37.54 6.39 3.73
CA GLU A 112 38.27 7.65 3.60
C GLU A 112 37.44 8.64 2.77
N ALA A 113 37.20 9.81 3.36
CA ALA A 113 36.92 11.12 2.77
C ALA A 113 35.92 11.26 1.60
N GLN A 114 34.90 12.10 1.81
CA GLN A 114 34.92 13.46 1.23
C GLN A 114 33.84 14.38 1.84
N ASN A 115 34.34 15.48 2.39
CA ASN A 115 33.60 16.63 2.88
C ASN A 115 32.68 17.22 1.79
N LYS A 116 31.39 17.33 2.09
CA LYS A 116 30.53 18.39 1.54
C LYS A 116 29.77 19.06 2.68
N VAL A 117 30.10 20.34 2.83
CA VAL A 117 29.51 21.31 3.75
C VAL A 117 27.99 21.28 3.63
N PHE A 118 27.29 21.05 4.75
CA PHE A 118 25.85 21.23 4.85
C PHE A 118 25.54 22.54 5.58
N ASP A 119 24.62 23.28 4.96
CA ASP A 119 24.13 24.60 5.33
C ASP A 119 23.40 24.56 6.69
N GLU A 120 23.78 25.45 7.60
CA GLU A 120 23.26 25.57 8.96
C GLU A 120 21.94 26.32 8.94
N ASN A 121 20.80 25.66 8.67
CA ASN A 121 19.47 26.21 8.99
C ASN A 121 18.37 25.14 8.92
N GLU A 122 18.29 24.27 9.93
CA GLU A 122 17.03 23.56 10.26
C GLU A 122 17.06 23.06 11.72
N ILE A 123 17.06 24.01 12.66
CA ILE A 123 16.71 23.74 14.06
C ILE A 123 15.18 23.76 14.14
N VAL A 124 14.55 22.59 14.17
CA VAL A 124 13.14 22.45 14.55
C VAL A 124 13.07 21.92 15.97
N GLU A 125 12.57 22.76 16.86
CA GLU A 125 12.21 22.48 18.24
C GLU A 125 11.39 21.19 18.36
N PHE A 126 11.90 20.21 19.10
CA PHE A 126 11.13 19.04 19.54
C PHE A 126 10.85 19.19 21.03
N ASP A 127 9.66 19.68 21.36
CA ASP A 127 9.13 19.65 22.72
C ASP A 127 7.69 19.15 22.66
N GLN A 128 7.49 17.91 23.11
CA GLN A 128 6.27 17.30 23.68
C GLN A 128 6.35 15.78 23.49
N TYR A 129 6.45 15.04 24.61
CA TYR A 129 5.72 13.79 24.90
C TYR A 129 6.44 13.01 26.04
N ASN A 130 5.88 13.03 27.25
CA ASN A 130 5.41 11.82 27.97
C ASN A 130 4.97 12.15 29.41
N ASP A 131 3.84 11.55 29.79
CA ASP A 131 2.95 11.96 30.89
C ASP A 131 3.23 11.30 32.26
N ASN A 132 4.44 10.77 32.50
CA ASN A 132 4.74 10.00 33.73
C ASN A 132 5.93 10.55 34.55
N ILE A 133 5.92 11.83 34.91
CA ILE A 133 6.79 12.35 35.97
C ILE A 133 5.94 13.22 36.90
N ASP A 134 6.09 13.00 38.21
CA ASP A 134 5.39 13.75 39.25
C ASP A 134 5.46 15.26 38.98
N ARG A 135 4.29 15.89 38.88
CA ARG A 135 4.14 17.30 38.52
C ARG A 135 4.45 18.23 39.70
N SER A 136 4.76 17.69 40.87
CA SER A 136 5.16 18.43 42.06
C SER A 136 6.59 19.02 41.98
N LEU A 137 7.44 18.52 41.07
CA LEU A 137 8.84 18.92 40.97
C LEU A 137 9.08 20.16 40.06
N PRO A 138 10.01 21.07 40.44
CA PRO A 138 10.37 22.24 39.63
C PRO A 138 10.96 21.89 38.26
N LEU A 139 10.63 22.71 37.24
CA LEU A 139 11.02 22.55 35.83
C LEU A 139 12.53 22.33 35.60
N LEU A 140 13.38 23.05 36.33
CA LEU A 140 14.85 22.95 36.23
C LEU A 140 15.39 21.62 36.77
N SER A 141 14.82 21.11 37.86
CA SER A 141 15.19 19.81 38.45
C SER A 141 14.80 18.64 37.54
N ARG A 142 13.68 18.79 36.82
CA ARG A 142 13.18 17.82 35.83
C ARG A 142 14.06 17.76 34.58
N GLN A 143 14.57 18.92 34.12
CA GLN A 143 15.55 18.99 33.04
C GLN A 143 16.90 18.37 33.41
N HIS A 144 17.37 18.57 34.65
CA HIS A 144 18.65 18.02 35.12
C HIS A 144 18.62 16.48 35.28
N LEU A 145 17.53 15.92 35.80
CA LEU A 145 17.37 14.45 35.95
C LEU A 145 17.27 13.72 34.62
N LEU A 146 16.63 14.33 33.61
CA LEU A 146 16.53 13.76 32.25
C LEU A 146 17.87 13.82 31.50
N GLN A 147 18.61 14.91 31.65
CA GLN A 147 19.94 15.06 31.05
C GLN A 147 20.99 14.12 31.67
N ASN A 148 20.89 13.83 32.97
CA ASN A 148 21.81 12.91 33.64
C ASN A 148 21.52 11.45 33.29
N ARG A 149 20.25 11.05 33.16
CA ARG A 149 19.87 9.70 32.75
C ARG A 149 20.21 9.38 31.27
N ASP A 150 20.06 10.36 30.39
CA ASP A 150 20.48 10.25 28.97
C ASP A 150 22.02 10.32 28.80
N LYS A 151 22.73 10.90 29.77
CA LYS A 151 24.21 10.84 29.84
C LYS A 151 24.69 9.49 30.36
N GLU A 152 24.11 8.97 31.45
CA GLU A 152 24.46 7.66 32.02
C GLU A 152 24.23 6.52 31.01
N LEU A 153 23.06 6.47 30.36
CA LEU A 153 22.75 5.46 29.34
C LEU A 153 23.70 5.47 28.14
N ALA A 154 24.33 6.61 27.89
CA ALA A 154 25.14 6.84 26.71
C ALA A 154 26.66 6.89 27.03
N GLU A 155 27.03 6.94 28.30
CA GLU A 155 28.35 6.56 28.82
C GLU A 155 28.45 5.04 28.96
N GLU A 156 27.36 4.35 29.32
CA GLU A 156 27.26 2.88 29.28
C GLU A 156 27.38 2.30 27.86
N GLU A 157 26.88 3.00 26.83
CA GLU A 157 27.02 2.59 25.41
C GLU A 157 28.45 2.74 24.87
N ILE A 158 29.23 3.74 25.34
CA ILE A 158 30.63 3.94 24.91
C ILE A 158 31.49 2.77 25.38
N ASN A 159 31.29 2.29 26.61
CA ASN A 159 32.00 1.14 27.17
C ASN A 159 31.66 -0.20 26.49
N TYR A 160 30.53 -0.30 25.79
CA TYR A 160 30.10 -1.54 25.15
C TYR A 160 30.70 -1.76 23.75
N SER A 161 31.15 -0.70 23.08
CA SER A 161 31.54 -0.72 21.67
C SER A 161 33.04 -0.92 21.39
N THR A 162 33.89 -0.78 22.40
CA THR A 162 35.35 -0.87 22.25
C THR A 162 35.90 -2.29 22.13
N ASN A 163 35.06 -3.33 22.33
CA ASN A 163 35.53 -4.73 22.40
C ASN A 163 34.88 -5.64 21.34
N TRP A 164 34.99 -5.29 20.06
CA TRP A 164 34.78 -6.25 18.97
C TRP A 164 35.88 -6.12 17.91
N SER A 165 37.05 -6.67 18.25
CA SER A 165 38.10 -7.02 17.28
C SER A 165 38.29 -8.53 17.31
N THR A 166 38.66 -9.10 16.16
CA THR A 166 38.86 -10.55 15.88
C THR A 166 39.54 -11.34 17.01
N PRO A 167 39.12 -12.59 17.26
CA PRO A 167 39.51 -13.31 18.46
C PRO A 167 40.97 -13.77 18.42
N SER A 168 41.75 -13.31 19.39
CA SER A 168 43.01 -13.93 19.77
C SER A 168 42.79 -14.81 21.00
N LEU A 169 43.66 -15.80 21.21
CA LEU A 169 43.52 -16.94 22.13
C LEU A 169 43.40 -16.63 23.65
N SER A 170 42.90 -15.46 24.05
CA SER A 170 42.61 -15.06 25.43
C SER A 170 41.13 -14.71 25.72
N ASP A 171 40.22 -14.83 24.74
CA ASP A 171 38.82 -14.38 24.88
C ASP A 171 37.92 -15.24 25.81
N ASN A 172 38.38 -16.42 26.24
CA ASN A 172 37.60 -17.28 27.14
C ASN A 172 37.41 -16.66 28.55
N GLU A 173 38.28 -15.76 29.00
CA GLU A 173 38.11 -15.08 30.30
C GLU A 173 37.17 -13.86 30.22
N LEU A 174 37.05 -13.21 29.05
CA LEU A 174 36.19 -12.03 28.86
C LEU A 174 34.71 -12.38 28.60
N PHE A 175 34.43 -13.57 28.05
CA PHE A 175 33.07 -14.10 27.91
C PHE A 175 32.45 -14.52 29.25
N VAL A 176 33.27 -15.03 30.18
CA VAL A 176 32.83 -15.45 31.52
C VAL A 176 32.46 -14.24 32.40
N THR A 177 33.12 -13.09 32.23
CA THR A 177 32.85 -11.87 33.02
C THR A 177 31.58 -11.12 32.60
N LYS A 178 31.17 -11.16 31.33
CA LYS A 178 29.92 -10.50 30.86
C LYS A 178 28.62 -11.25 31.21
N GLU A 179 28.65 -12.58 31.38
CA GLU A 179 27.48 -13.31 31.89
C GLU A 179 27.25 -13.09 33.39
N GLN A 180 28.31 -12.81 34.16
CA GLN A 180 28.23 -12.54 35.60
C GLN A 180 27.45 -11.25 35.93
N GLU A 181 27.45 -10.23 35.06
CA GLU A 181 26.65 -9.00 35.24
C GLU A 181 25.13 -9.20 35.14
N MET A 182 24.67 -10.34 34.65
CA MET A 182 23.23 -10.65 34.49
C MET A 182 22.67 -11.51 35.64
N ILE A 183 23.55 -11.92 36.56
CA ILE A 183 23.23 -12.79 37.69
C ILE A 183 22.97 -11.90 38.91
N ASN A 184 21.75 -11.97 39.45
CA ASN A 184 21.44 -11.32 40.71
C ASN A 184 21.63 -12.31 41.86
N GLU A 185 22.54 -12.01 42.79
CA GLU A 185 22.74 -12.80 44.01
C GLU A 185 22.12 -12.09 45.22
N THR A 186 21.28 -12.79 46.00
CA THR A 186 20.70 -12.25 47.24
C THR A 186 20.85 -13.24 48.41
N PRO A 187 21.16 -12.75 49.61
CA PRO A 187 21.24 -13.60 50.82
C PRO A 187 19.87 -13.86 51.47
N SER A 188 18.82 -13.15 51.04
CA SER A 188 17.43 -13.33 51.50
C SER A 188 16.51 -13.77 50.36
N LEU A 189 15.45 -14.51 50.71
CA LEU A 189 14.36 -14.89 49.81
C LEU A 189 13.18 -13.94 50.01
N GLU A 190 12.89 -13.12 49.00
CA GLU A 190 11.77 -12.18 49.00
C GLU A 190 10.97 -12.28 47.70
N GLY A 191 9.65 -12.09 47.82
CA GLY A 191 8.72 -12.15 46.69
C GLY A 191 8.42 -13.55 46.16
N ASN A 192 7.64 -13.62 45.08
CA ASN A 192 7.20 -14.84 44.41
C ASN A 192 8.21 -15.31 43.34
N ARG A 193 8.19 -16.60 42.99
CA ARG A 193 9.02 -17.19 41.92
C ARG A 193 8.20 -18.08 41.01
N LEU A 194 8.62 -18.17 39.74
CA LEU A 194 8.11 -19.18 38.82
C LEU A 194 8.96 -20.43 38.97
N VAL A 195 8.29 -21.56 39.19
CA VAL A 195 8.93 -22.85 39.44
C VAL A 195 8.21 -23.96 38.70
N ASP A 196 8.96 -24.93 38.21
CA ASP A 196 8.42 -26.24 37.84
C ASP A 196 8.26 -27.08 39.10
N ILE A 197 7.01 -27.24 39.54
CA ILE A 197 6.67 -27.97 40.76
C ILE A 197 7.13 -29.44 40.68
N GLY A 198 6.96 -30.09 39.53
CA GLY A 198 7.38 -31.48 39.36
C GLY A 198 8.90 -31.62 39.49
N TYR A 199 9.63 -30.69 38.88
CA TYR A 199 11.09 -30.69 38.92
C TYR A 199 11.64 -30.35 40.32
N ILE A 200 11.13 -29.32 40.98
CA ILE A 200 11.56 -28.98 42.36
C ILE A 200 11.29 -30.15 43.31
N PHE A 201 10.10 -30.76 43.25
CA PHE A 201 9.78 -31.87 44.16
C PHE A 201 10.65 -33.10 43.89
N SER A 202 11.02 -33.37 42.64
CA SER A 202 11.96 -34.45 42.32
C SER A 202 13.37 -34.22 42.89
N GLN A 203 13.86 -32.97 42.86
CA GLN A 203 15.12 -32.60 43.49
C GLN A 203 15.02 -32.76 45.00
N LEU A 204 13.97 -32.23 45.63
CA LEU A 204 13.74 -32.35 47.08
C LEU A 204 13.65 -33.81 47.55
N ALA A 205 13.00 -34.68 46.78
CA ALA A 205 12.85 -36.10 47.10
C ALA A 205 14.18 -36.87 47.10
N THR A 206 15.20 -36.37 46.39
CA THR A 206 16.52 -37.00 46.28
C THR A 206 17.57 -36.38 47.22
N MET A 207 17.15 -35.46 48.12
CA MET A 207 18.03 -34.77 49.07
C MET A 207 18.30 -35.57 50.36
N SER A 208 18.68 -36.85 50.25
CA SER A 208 19.20 -37.63 51.37
C SER A 208 20.73 -37.68 51.35
N HIS A 209 21.35 -37.53 52.53
CA HIS A 209 22.80 -37.47 52.66
C HIS A 209 23.27 -38.43 53.76
N HIS A 210 24.13 -39.37 53.40
CA HIS A 210 24.83 -40.24 54.36
C HIS A 210 26.13 -39.57 54.85
N PRO A 211 26.62 -39.91 56.06
CA PRO A 211 26.17 -40.97 56.98
C PRO A 211 25.12 -40.56 58.01
N PHE A 212 24.74 -39.29 58.08
CA PHE A 212 23.84 -38.76 59.13
C PHE A 212 22.35 -38.77 58.75
N ASP A 213 22.00 -39.42 57.64
CA ASP A 213 20.65 -39.46 57.06
C ASP A 213 19.98 -38.07 57.00
N CYS A 214 20.77 -37.04 56.67
CA CYS A 214 20.30 -35.67 56.62
C CYS A 214 19.31 -35.48 55.47
N ASN A 215 18.22 -34.77 55.76
CA ASN A 215 17.16 -34.46 54.79
C ASN A 215 17.03 -32.94 54.62
N PHE A 216 16.04 -32.48 53.84
CA PHE A 216 15.85 -31.05 53.58
C PHE A 216 15.68 -30.19 54.85
N THR A 217 15.12 -30.72 55.94
CA THR A 217 15.00 -29.97 57.21
C THR A 217 16.36 -29.67 57.87
N SER A 218 17.39 -30.42 57.49
CA SER A 218 18.76 -30.25 57.96
C SER A 218 19.55 -29.22 57.13
N MET A 219 18.92 -28.54 56.18
CA MET A 219 19.55 -27.59 55.26
C MET A 219 19.28 -26.14 55.69
N ASP A 220 20.32 -25.30 55.70
CA ASP A 220 20.21 -23.86 55.78
C ASP A 220 20.33 -23.25 54.39
N PHE A 221 19.45 -22.29 54.10
CA PHE A 221 19.55 -21.47 52.90
C PHE A 221 20.74 -20.51 53.03
N ILE A 222 21.55 -20.42 51.97
CA ILE A 222 22.70 -19.53 51.89
C ILE A 222 22.36 -18.30 51.04
N LYS A 223 21.95 -18.56 49.79
CA LYS A 223 21.71 -17.51 48.80
C LYS A 223 20.88 -18.01 47.63
N GLU A 224 20.26 -17.06 46.95
CA GLU A 224 19.64 -17.25 45.65
C GLU A 224 20.53 -16.62 44.59
N LYS A 225 20.77 -17.34 43.48
CA LYS A 225 21.27 -16.71 42.25
C LYS A 225 20.19 -16.76 41.18
N ARG A 226 19.86 -15.62 40.57
CA ARG A 226 18.85 -15.52 39.52
C ARG A 226 19.43 -15.15 38.17
N VAL A 227 18.91 -15.77 37.12
CA VAL A 227 19.10 -15.40 35.72
C VAL A 227 17.72 -15.19 35.09
N GLY A 228 17.28 -13.93 35.07
CA GLY A 228 15.90 -13.58 34.73
C GLY A 228 14.90 -14.18 35.74
N PHE A 229 13.98 -15.00 35.24
CA PHE A 229 12.98 -15.74 36.02
C PHE A 229 13.46 -17.12 36.49
N MET A 230 14.66 -17.54 36.11
CA MET A 230 15.26 -18.78 36.61
C MET A 230 16.02 -18.49 37.91
N SER A 231 15.78 -19.32 38.92
CA SER A 231 16.42 -19.23 40.23
C SER A 231 17.20 -20.50 40.55
N SER A 232 18.36 -20.31 41.15
CA SER A 232 19.13 -21.36 41.81
C SER A 232 19.20 -21.05 43.30
N PHE A 233 18.72 -21.96 44.12
CA PHE A 233 18.66 -21.84 45.57
C PHE A 233 19.78 -22.67 46.17
N HIS A 234 20.73 -22.00 46.84
CA HIS A 234 21.93 -22.61 47.40
C HIS A 234 21.69 -22.90 48.88
N PHE A 235 21.91 -24.14 49.27
CA PHE A 235 21.73 -24.63 50.62
C PHE A 235 22.99 -25.32 51.14
N VAL A 236 23.22 -25.27 52.45
CA VAL A 236 24.27 -26.01 53.15
C VAL A 236 23.66 -26.85 54.25
N CYS A 237 24.05 -28.12 54.37
CA CYS A 237 23.61 -28.96 55.48
C CYS A 237 24.24 -28.52 56.81
N LYS A 238 23.41 -28.37 57.86
CA LYS A 238 23.85 -28.07 59.23
C LYS A 238 24.85 -29.08 59.77
N MET A 239 24.62 -30.36 59.47
CA MET A 239 25.32 -31.51 60.06
C MET A 239 26.57 -31.89 59.24
N CYS A 240 26.39 -32.27 57.98
CA CYS A 240 27.47 -32.79 57.13
C CYS A 240 28.17 -31.72 56.28
N LYS A 241 27.72 -30.47 56.32
CA LYS A 241 28.25 -29.33 55.55
C LYS A 241 28.23 -29.49 54.03
N ILE A 242 27.50 -30.49 53.51
CA ILE A 242 27.31 -30.67 52.07
C ILE A 242 26.49 -29.51 51.51
N GLU A 243 26.95 -28.94 50.41
CA GLU A 243 26.22 -27.94 49.64
C GLU A 243 25.31 -28.62 48.61
N LYS A 244 24.09 -28.10 48.48
CA LYS A 244 23.12 -28.52 47.46
C LYS A 244 22.51 -27.30 46.80
N ILE A 245 22.32 -27.41 45.48
CA ILE A 245 21.66 -26.39 44.67
C ILE A 245 20.34 -26.98 44.20
N ILE A 246 19.26 -26.27 44.48
CA ILE A 246 17.93 -26.57 43.93
C ILE A 246 17.65 -25.57 42.82
N LEU A 247 17.33 -26.05 41.63
CA LEU A 247 17.00 -25.21 40.48
C LEU A 247 15.48 -25.08 40.33
N SER A 248 15.01 -23.89 39.94
CA SER A 248 13.59 -23.62 39.73
C SER A 248 13.00 -24.33 38.51
N GLN A 249 13.84 -24.79 37.59
CA GLN A 249 13.50 -25.53 36.38
C GLN A 249 14.68 -26.41 35.95
N ASP A 250 14.42 -27.40 35.10
CA ASP A 250 15.42 -28.26 34.48
C ASP A 250 16.46 -27.45 33.68
N PRO A 251 17.77 -27.57 34.00
CA PRO A 251 18.84 -26.86 33.29
C PRO A 251 19.04 -27.33 31.84
N ILE A 252 18.51 -28.49 31.44
CA ILE A 252 18.50 -28.95 30.03
C ILE A 252 17.68 -27.96 29.18
N GLN A 253 16.68 -27.31 29.77
CA GLN A 253 15.84 -26.30 29.14
C GLN A 253 16.40 -24.87 29.36
N LYS A 254 17.72 -24.69 29.16
CA LYS A 254 18.40 -23.41 29.41
C LYS A 254 17.69 -22.28 28.64
N ASP A 255 17.28 -21.24 29.36
CA ASP A 255 16.49 -20.08 28.88
C ASP A 255 15.03 -20.33 28.45
N TYR A 256 14.47 -21.55 28.56
CA TYR A 256 13.06 -21.86 28.21
C TYR A 256 12.09 -20.86 28.82
N ILE A 257 12.14 -20.66 30.14
CA ILE A 257 11.15 -19.85 30.86
C ILE A 257 11.29 -18.38 30.54
N ASN A 258 12.54 -17.92 30.46
CA ASN A 258 12.85 -16.54 30.10
C ASN A 258 12.37 -16.22 28.68
N ALA A 259 12.69 -17.09 27.71
CA ALA A 259 12.22 -16.96 26.33
C ALA A 259 10.69 -17.09 26.21
N SER A 260 10.08 -18.01 26.94
CA SER A 260 8.62 -18.20 26.94
C SER A 260 7.87 -16.99 27.49
N ILE A 261 8.38 -16.34 28.53
CA ILE A 261 7.77 -15.13 29.09
C ILE A 261 7.93 -13.95 28.14
N VAL A 262 9.13 -13.75 27.58
CA VAL A 262 9.36 -12.70 26.59
C VAL A 262 8.47 -12.92 25.37
N GLU A 263 8.32 -14.16 24.91
CA GLU A 263 7.42 -14.53 23.81
C GLU A 263 5.95 -14.26 24.17
N GLY A 264 5.49 -14.60 25.38
CA GLY A 264 4.13 -14.30 25.83
C GLY A 264 3.83 -12.80 25.88
N VAL A 265 4.79 -12.00 26.35
CA VAL A 265 4.71 -10.52 26.33
C VAL A 265 4.68 -10.02 24.89
N PHE A 266 5.50 -10.59 24.02
CA PHE A 266 5.59 -10.21 22.61
C PHE A 266 4.29 -10.48 21.85
N GLN A 267 3.71 -11.68 22.01
CA GLN A 267 2.45 -12.15 21.40
C GLN A 267 1.23 -11.35 21.84
N THR A 268 1.26 -10.81 23.06
CA THR A 268 0.20 -9.93 23.58
C THR A 268 0.35 -8.47 23.14
N GLY A 269 1.37 -8.16 22.34
CA GLY A 269 1.65 -6.81 21.86
C GLY A 269 2.35 -5.91 22.89
N ASN A 270 2.78 -6.47 24.02
CA ASN A 270 3.39 -5.77 25.14
C ASN A 270 4.93 -5.69 25.02
N GLY A 271 5.57 -4.89 25.86
CA GLY A 271 7.02 -4.77 25.96
C GLY A 271 7.54 -4.90 27.40
N TYR A 272 8.82 -4.61 27.60
CA TYR A 272 9.48 -4.72 28.91
C TYR A 272 8.76 -3.97 30.03
N ALA A 273 8.31 -2.73 29.77
CA ALA A 273 7.63 -1.92 30.78
C ALA A 273 6.34 -2.59 31.32
N GLN A 274 5.56 -3.23 30.45
CA GLN A 274 4.37 -3.97 30.88
C GLN A 274 4.72 -5.27 31.60
N LEU A 275 5.80 -5.95 31.19
CA LEU A 275 6.30 -7.11 31.93
C LEU A 275 6.72 -6.71 33.36
N ASP A 276 7.39 -5.57 33.50
CA ASP A 276 7.83 -5.04 34.79
C ASP A 276 6.65 -4.71 35.71
N GLU A 277 5.61 -4.06 35.16
CA GLU A 277 4.36 -3.79 35.87
C GLU A 277 3.65 -5.08 36.32
N ILE A 278 3.60 -6.10 35.46
CA ILE A 278 3.04 -7.41 35.81
C ILE A 278 3.83 -8.06 36.95
N CYS A 279 5.16 -8.07 36.85
CA CYS A 279 6.04 -8.66 37.86
C CYS A 279 5.89 -7.96 39.21
N ALA A 280 5.89 -6.62 39.23
CA ALA A 280 5.66 -5.83 40.42
C ALA A 280 4.28 -6.13 41.05
N SER A 281 3.23 -6.23 40.23
CA SER A 281 1.86 -6.50 40.69
C SER A 281 1.71 -7.87 41.37
N VAL A 282 2.48 -8.87 40.92
CA VAL A 282 2.50 -10.21 41.54
C VAL A 282 3.63 -10.38 42.55
N ASN A 283 4.26 -9.30 42.99
CA ASN A 283 5.40 -9.31 43.93
C ASN A 283 6.53 -10.27 43.50
N MET A 284 6.87 -10.28 42.22
CA MET A 284 7.89 -11.16 41.62
C MET A 284 9.03 -10.32 41.05
N PRO A 285 10.30 -10.72 41.23
CA PRO A 285 11.40 -10.04 40.58
C PRO A 285 11.38 -10.27 39.07
N ASN A 286 11.64 -9.19 38.33
CA ASN A 286 11.74 -9.23 36.88
C ASN A 286 13.19 -9.51 36.42
N MET A 287 13.34 -9.87 35.14
CA MET A 287 14.62 -9.84 34.45
C MET A 287 15.08 -8.40 34.19
N SER A 288 16.37 -8.19 33.97
CA SER A 288 16.87 -6.86 33.58
C SER A 288 16.46 -6.51 32.15
N GLU A 289 16.32 -5.21 31.85
CA GLU A 289 16.00 -4.74 30.49
C GLU A 289 17.04 -5.21 29.46
N ARG A 290 18.32 -5.24 29.84
CA ARG A 290 19.40 -5.78 28.99
C ARG A 290 19.16 -7.25 28.65
N TYR A 291 18.75 -8.07 29.63
CA TYR A 291 18.46 -9.48 29.38
C TYR A 291 17.22 -9.68 28.51
N TYR A 292 16.17 -8.89 28.77
CA TYR A 292 14.96 -8.88 27.95
C TYR A 292 15.28 -8.58 26.48
N ILE A 293 16.10 -7.56 26.21
CA ILE A 293 16.50 -7.19 24.84
C ILE A 293 17.29 -8.32 24.18
N LYS A 294 18.23 -8.96 24.91
CA LYS A 294 19.02 -10.10 24.42
C LYS A 294 18.10 -11.24 23.97
N ILE A 295 17.15 -11.64 24.81
CA ILE A 295 16.20 -12.72 24.50
C ILE A 295 15.25 -12.31 23.37
N SER A 296 14.67 -11.10 23.44
CA SER A 296 13.77 -10.58 22.41
C SER A 296 14.44 -10.49 21.04
N SER A 297 15.75 -10.25 20.99
CA SER A 297 16.48 -10.29 19.72
C SER A 297 16.59 -11.69 19.15
N LYS A 298 16.95 -12.70 19.97
CA LYS A 298 16.99 -14.10 19.55
C LYS A 298 15.62 -14.57 19.05
N LEU A 299 14.55 -14.26 19.79
CA LEU A 299 13.18 -14.58 19.38
C LEU A 299 12.79 -13.88 18.07
N GLY A 300 13.23 -12.64 17.88
CA GLY A 300 12.98 -11.90 16.64
C GLY A 300 13.58 -12.58 15.41
N ASP A 301 14.76 -13.20 15.54
CA ASP A 301 15.39 -13.96 14.46
C ASP A 301 14.59 -15.27 14.19
N ILE A 302 14.12 -15.97 15.23
CA ILE A 302 13.23 -17.13 15.08
C ILE A 302 11.93 -16.76 14.35
N HIS A 303 11.27 -15.65 14.75
CA HIS A 303 10.06 -15.16 14.09
C HIS A 303 10.30 -14.84 12.60
N ARG A 304 11.46 -14.28 12.27
CA ARG A 304 11.84 -14.00 10.88
C ARG A 304 11.95 -15.29 10.06
N ASP A 305 12.66 -16.29 10.58
CA ASP A 305 12.90 -17.54 9.87
C ASP A 305 11.58 -18.31 9.63
N VAL A 306 10.74 -18.39 10.66
CA VAL A 306 9.40 -19.01 10.57
C VAL A 306 8.51 -18.25 9.58
N ALA A 307 8.49 -16.91 9.63
CA ALA A 307 7.73 -16.10 8.68
C ALA A 307 8.20 -16.31 7.23
N LEU A 308 9.51 -16.38 7.00
CA LEU A 308 10.08 -16.64 5.68
C LEU A 308 9.65 -18.00 5.15
N GLN A 309 9.71 -19.05 5.98
CA GLN A 309 9.24 -20.38 5.62
C GLN A 309 7.75 -20.35 5.21
N HIS A 310 6.89 -19.72 6.00
CA HIS A 310 5.46 -19.63 5.68
C HIS A 310 5.17 -18.85 4.39
N MET A 311 5.95 -17.80 4.10
CA MET A 311 5.83 -17.07 2.84
C MET A 311 6.24 -17.93 1.64
N LEU A 312 7.31 -18.71 1.76
CA LEU A 312 7.75 -19.64 0.71
C LEU A 312 6.74 -20.77 0.47
N GLU A 313 6.15 -21.32 1.53
CA GLU A 313 5.09 -22.33 1.43
C GLU A 313 3.83 -21.76 0.76
N ALA A 314 3.43 -20.55 1.12
CA ALA A 314 2.31 -19.85 0.48
C ALA A 314 2.57 -19.59 -1.02
N GLY A 315 3.80 -19.21 -1.39
CA GLY A 315 4.20 -19.05 -2.78
C GLY A 315 4.14 -20.34 -3.59
N LYS A 316 4.56 -21.47 -3.01
CA LYS A 316 4.43 -22.79 -3.64
C LYS A 316 2.98 -23.17 -3.91
N GLU A 317 2.08 -22.91 -2.97
CA GLU A 317 0.65 -23.19 -3.11
C GLU A 317 0.00 -22.34 -4.20
N GLU A 318 0.25 -21.02 -4.23
CA GLU A 318 -0.22 -20.15 -5.31
C GLU A 318 0.33 -20.56 -6.67
N LYS A 319 1.60 -20.97 -6.74
CA LYS A 319 2.22 -21.46 -7.97
C LYS A 319 1.56 -22.72 -8.49
N GLN A 320 1.25 -23.65 -7.60
CA GLN A 320 0.55 -24.88 -7.98
C GLN A 320 -0.84 -24.56 -8.54
N LEU A 321 -1.60 -23.68 -7.88
CA LEU A 321 -2.92 -23.25 -8.35
C LEU A 321 -2.86 -22.54 -9.71
N ALA A 322 -1.85 -21.70 -9.94
CA ALA A 322 -1.66 -21.01 -11.22
C ALA A 322 -1.39 -22.00 -12.37
N ILE A 323 -0.57 -23.03 -12.12
CA ILE A 323 -0.28 -24.09 -13.10
C ILE A 323 -1.55 -24.89 -13.42
N GLU A 324 -2.32 -25.25 -12.39
CA GLU A 324 -3.59 -25.99 -12.55
C GLU A 324 -4.64 -25.20 -13.34
N GLN A 325 -4.65 -23.87 -13.19
CA GLN A 325 -5.53 -22.96 -13.94
C GLN A 325 -5.03 -22.68 -15.37
N GLY A 326 -3.80 -23.09 -15.71
CA GLY A 326 -3.17 -22.79 -17.00
C GLY A 326 -2.69 -21.35 -17.15
N ASP A 327 -2.57 -20.60 -16.05
CA ASP A 327 -2.09 -19.21 -16.02
C ASP A 327 -0.55 -19.15 -16.12
N ILE A 328 -0.04 -19.52 -17.30
CA ILE A 328 1.38 -19.61 -17.59
C ILE A 328 1.73 -18.60 -18.70
N ASP A 329 2.76 -17.81 -18.46
CA ASP A 329 3.28 -16.86 -19.44
C ASP A 329 3.99 -17.58 -20.60
N THR A 330 4.23 -16.87 -21.69
CA THR A 330 5.03 -17.28 -22.86
C THR A 330 6.40 -17.87 -22.51
N ASP A 331 7.03 -17.39 -21.43
CA ASP A 331 8.30 -17.90 -20.90
C ASP A 331 8.17 -19.20 -20.06
N GLY A 332 6.97 -19.76 -19.92
CA GLY A 332 6.69 -20.91 -19.06
C GLY A 332 6.62 -20.60 -17.56
N ILE A 333 6.62 -19.31 -17.18
CA ILE A 333 6.54 -18.87 -15.77
C ILE A 333 5.07 -18.60 -15.39
N PRO A 334 4.55 -19.21 -14.30
CA PRO A 334 3.19 -18.93 -13.87
C PRO A 334 3.03 -17.49 -13.38
N TYR A 335 1.88 -16.88 -13.69
CA TYR A 335 1.54 -15.54 -13.22
C TYR A 335 0.27 -15.55 -12.36
N ILE A 336 0.21 -14.66 -11.37
CA ILE A 336 -0.94 -14.58 -10.45
C ILE A 336 -1.42 -13.15 -10.22
N THR A 337 -2.64 -13.06 -9.67
CA THR A 337 -3.15 -11.83 -9.06
C THR A 337 -2.67 -11.74 -7.61
N VAL A 338 -2.31 -10.53 -7.15
CA VAL A 338 -1.92 -10.27 -5.77
C VAL A 338 -2.71 -9.11 -5.17
N ILE A 339 -2.84 -9.09 -3.85
CA ILE A 339 -3.43 -8.00 -3.07
C ILE A 339 -2.30 -7.30 -2.32
N THR A 340 -2.27 -5.98 -2.34
CA THR A 340 -1.19 -5.19 -1.71
C THR A 340 -1.74 -4.03 -0.88
N ASP A 341 -1.06 -3.72 0.23
CA ASP A 341 -1.33 -2.57 1.09
C ASP A 341 -0.12 -2.25 1.97
N GLY A 342 -0.15 -1.08 2.62
CA GLY A 342 0.85 -0.61 3.57
C GLY A 342 0.32 -0.47 5.00
N SER A 343 1.21 -0.58 5.98
CA SER A 343 0.92 -0.24 7.39
C SER A 343 2.11 0.47 8.03
N TRP A 344 1.81 1.40 8.92
CA TRP A 344 2.83 2.21 9.60
C TRP A 344 2.86 1.93 11.10
N GLY A 345 4.04 2.09 11.71
CA GLY A 345 4.26 1.98 13.15
C GLY A 345 3.48 3.01 13.98
N LYS A 346 3.08 4.12 13.37
CA LYS A 346 2.27 5.18 13.98
C LYS A 346 1.01 5.45 13.17
N ARG A 347 -0.06 5.92 13.81
CA ARG A 347 -1.25 6.44 13.11
C ARG A 347 -0.96 7.85 12.56
N SER A 348 -1.28 8.08 11.29
CA SER A 348 -1.29 9.41 10.68
C SER A 348 -2.55 10.17 11.08
N TYR A 349 -2.40 11.40 11.60
CA TYR A 349 -3.53 12.27 11.96
C TYR A 349 -3.76 13.34 10.89
N GLY A 350 -3.94 12.95 9.61
CA GLY A 350 -4.34 13.83 8.49
C GLY A 350 -3.36 14.95 8.08
N THR A 351 -2.53 15.45 8.99
CA THR A 351 -1.59 16.56 8.77
C THR A 351 -0.14 16.19 9.05
N ASN A 352 0.12 15.01 9.63
CA ASN A 352 1.45 14.53 9.99
C ASN A 352 1.65 13.08 9.52
N PHE A 353 2.42 12.93 8.44
CA PHE A 353 2.90 11.65 7.92
C PHE A 353 4.38 11.50 8.27
N ASN A 354 4.67 11.10 9.51
CA ASN A 354 6.03 11.03 10.05
C ASN A 354 6.33 9.71 10.75
N SER A 355 5.83 8.59 10.22
CA SER A 355 6.12 7.29 10.83
C SER A 355 7.59 6.93 10.62
N LEU A 356 8.25 6.53 11.70
CA LEU A 356 9.66 6.12 11.62
C LEU A 356 9.81 4.76 10.93
N SER A 357 8.77 3.92 11.00
CA SER A 357 8.74 2.61 10.36
C SER A 357 7.43 2.36 9.60
N GLY A 358 7.52 1.58 8.54
CA GLY A 358 6.39 1.13 7.73
C GLY A 358 6.66 -0.24 7.13
N VAL A 359 5.60 -0.94 6.75
CA VAL A 359 5.64 -2.25 6.08
C VAL A 359 4.70 -2.25 4.89
N GLY A 360 5.17 -2.72 3.74
CA GLY A 360 4.32 -3.09 2.60
C GLY A 360 4.12 -4.60 2.58
N CYS A 361 2.92 -5.07 2.25
CA CYS A 361 2.60 -6.48 2.14
C CYS A 361 2.12 -6.86 0.74
N ILE A 362 2.41 -8.11 0.34
CA ILE A 362 1.90 -8.75 -0.87
C ILE A 362 1.24 -10.06 -0.46
N ILE A 363 -0.01 -10.24 -0.85
CA ILE A 363 -0.87 -11.36 -0.47
C ILE A 363 -1.34 -12.07 -1.74
N GLY A 364 -1.25 -13.40 -1.75
CA GLY A 364 -1.74 -14.24 -2.84
C GLY A 364 -3.25 -14.13 -2.98
N PHE A 365 -3.75 -14.00 -4.20
CA PHE A 365 -5.18 -13.81 -4.42
C PHE A 365 -6.01 -15.07 -4.15
N ASN A 366 -5.52 -16.27 -4.45
CA ASN A 366 -6.32 -17.49 -4.30
C ASN A 366 -6.25 -18.01 -2.86
N THR A 367 -5.04 -18.13 -2.32
CA THR A 367 -4.75 -18.64 -0.98
C THR A 367 -5.07 -17.64 0.13
N LYS A 368 -5.11 -16.34 -0.21
CA LYS A 368 -5.22 -15.21 0.73
C LYS A 368 -4.09 -15.17 1.78
N LYS A 369 -2.96 -15.84 1.53
CA LYS A 369 -1.76 -15.88 2.41
C LYS A 369 -0.74 -14.81 2.01
N ILE A 370 0.05 -14.35 2.98
CA ILE A 370 1.17 -13.44 2.75
C ILE A 370 2.25 -14.16 1.94
N LEU A 371 2.65 -13.55 0.82
CA LEU A 371 3.74 -13.99 -0.03
C LEU A 371 5.03 -13.21 0.23
N PHE A 372 4.90 -11.94 0.66
CA PHE A 372 6.04 -11.08 0.92
C PHE A 372 5.66 -9.93 1.87
N ILE A 373 6.61 -9.52 2.71
CA ILE A 373 6.58 -8.23 3.41
C ILE A 373 7.93 -7.51 3.26
N GLY A 374 7.88 -6.20 3.02
CA GLY A 374 9.05 -5.33 3.02
C GLY A 374 8.94 -4.31 4.15
N VAL A 375 9.88 -4.34 5.10
CA VAL A 375 9.90 -3.39 6.23
C VAL A 375 10.90 -2.27 5.96
N ARG A 376 10.45 -1.03 6.17
CA ARG A 376 11.25 0.18 6.04
C ARG A 376 11.33 0.93 7.37
N ASN A 377 12.54 1.30 7.74
CA ASN A 377 12.89 1.96 8.99
C ASN A 377 13.78 3.16 8.68
N SER A 378 13.30 4.35 9.00
CA SER A 378 14.00 5.63 8.77
C SER A 378 14.91 6.05 9.93
N TYR A 379 14.86 5.33 11.05
CA TYR A 379 15.50 5.74 12.29
C TYR A 379 16.30 4.60 12.93
N CYS A 380 17.51 4.95 13.36
CA CYS A 380 18.33 4.14 14.25
C CYS A 380 18.79 5.02 15.41
N CYS A 381 18.57 4.58 16.66
CA CYS A 381 18.93 5.37 17.84
C CYS A 381 20.44 5.56 17.96
N ILE A 382 21.25 4.53 17.71
CA ILE A 382 22.71 4.59 17.81
C ILE A 382 23.27 5.58 16.78
N CYS A 383 22.81 5.49 15.52
CA CYS A 383 23.21 6.45 14.49
C CYS A 383 22.76 7.88 14.82
N ALA A 384 21.55 8.06 15.36
CA ALA A 384 21.03 9.37 15.71
C ALA A 384 21.80 10.03 16.86
N VAL A 385 22.19 9.24 17.87
CA VAL A 385 23.01 9.70 19.00
C VAL A 385 24.40 10.10 18.52
N ALA A 386 25.07 9.25 17.73
CA ALA A 386 26.38 9.57 17.17
C ALA A 386 26.35 10.84 16.31
N ALA A 387 25.33 10.99 15.45
CA ALA A 387 25.13 12.19 14.65
C ALA A 387 24.91 13.45 15.52
N LYS A 388 24.09 13.37 16.57
CA LYS A 388 23.84 14.47 17.51
C LYS A 388 25.12 14.87 18.26
N ARG A 389 25.96 13.89 18.62
CA ARG A 389 27.23 14.10 19.32
C ARG A 389 28.39 14.47 18.40
N LYS A 390 28.18 14.43 17.08
CA LYS A 390 29.23 14.59 16.06
C LYS A 390 30.41 13.63 16.29
N THR A 391 30.12 12.42 16.75
CA THR A 391 31.10 11.34 16.98
C THR A 391 30.97 10.27 15.91
N GLU A 392 32.01 9.47 15.71
CA GLU A 392 31.92 8.29 14.85
C GLU A 392 30.87 7.30 15.36
N VAL A 393 30.21 6.65 14.40
CA VAL A 393 29.15 5.68 14.71
C VAL A 393 29.81 4.39 15.16
N LEU A 394 29.54 4.01 16.41
CA LEU A 394 29.98 2.74 16.98
C LEU A 394 29.43 1.56 16.16
N ALA A 395 30.23 0.50 16.00
CA ALA A 395 29.82 -0.69 15.27
C ALA A 395 28.57 -1.32 15.91
N HIS A 396 27.49 -1.43 15.13
CA HIS A 396 26.22 -1.99 15.60
C HIS A 396 25.36 -2.52 14.45
N LYS A 397 24.35 -3.34 14.76
CA LYS A 397 23.30 -3.74 13.82
C LYS A 397 22.37 -2.56 13.54
N CYS A 398 22.64 -1.84 12.45
CA CYS A 398 21.82 -0.71 12.03
C CYS A 398 20.51 -1.18 11.40
N TYR A 399 19.38 -0.79 11.99
CA TYR A 399 18.05 -1.09 11.43
C TYR A 399 17.55 -0.03 10.45
N LYS A 400 18.26 1.10 10.30
CA LYS A 400 17.87 2.16 9.37
C LYS A 400 18.20 1.71 7.94
N ASN A 401 17.17 1.41 7.18
CA ASN A 401 17.25 0.98 5.78
C ASN A 401 16.43 1.89 4.83
N TRP A 402 15.86 2.98 5.35
CA TRP A 402 15.04 3.91 4.58
C TRP A 402 15.48 5.35 4.79
N PHE A 403 15.53 6.11 3.70
CA PHE A 403 16.02 7.50 3.69
C PHE A 403 15.03 8.49 3.05
N GLY A 404 13.94 8.00 2.44
CA GLY A 404 12.89 8.84 1.85
C GLY A 404 11.79 9.22 2.84
N SER A 405 10.66 9.67 2.30
CA SER A 405 9.50 10.05 3.13
C SER A 405 8.83 8.82 3.76
N SER A 406 8.17 8.97 4.92
CA SER A 406 7.48 7.83 5.53
C SER A 406 6.35 7.28 4.66
N THR A 407 5.80 8.14 3.80
CA THR A 407 4.70 7.77 2.94
C THR A 407 5.21 6.72 1.95
N GLU A 408 6.32 6.99 1.23
CA GLU A 408 6.97 6.14 0.21
C GLU A 408 7.35 4.72 0.62
N MET A 409 7.44 4.45 1.92
CA MET A 409 7.84 3.14 2.46
C MET A 409 7.00 1.98 1.91
N GLU A 410 5.69 2.17 1.77
CA GLU A 410 4.78 1.16 1.21
C GLU A 410 5.12 0.85 -0.25
N THR A 411 5.21 1.90 -1.07
CA THR A 411 5.46 1.77 -2.51
C THR A 411 6.79 1.06 -2.75
N ASP A 412 7.83 1.47 -2.02
CA ASP A 412 9.16 0.88 -2.16
C ASP A 412 9.18 -0.60 -1.72
N ALA A 413 8.55 -0.92 -0.60
CA ALA A 413 8.42 -2.30 -0.12
C ALA A 413 7.65 -3.19 -1.11
N ILE A 414 6.56 -2.71 -1.69
CA ILE A 414 5.81 -3.50 -2.69
C ILE A 414 6.63 -3.68 -3.96
N VAL A 415 7.32 -2.64 -4.45
CA VAL A 415 8.17 -2.75 -5.64
C VAL A 415 9.31 -3.74 -5.43
N GLU A 416 9.95 -3.75 -4.26
CA GLU A 416 10.94 -4.77 -3.88
C GLU A 416 10.35 -6.18 -4.00
N GLY A 417 9.17 -6.42 -3.42
CA GLY A 417 8.51 -7.71 -3.47
C GLY A 417 8.17 -8.19 -4.89
N PHE A 418 7.84 -7.27 -5.80
CA PHE A 418 7.65 -7.59 -7.23
C PHE A 418 8.98 -7.90 -7.94
N LYS A 419 10.08 -7.20 -7.61
CA LYS A 419 11.39 -7.48 -8.22
C LYS A 419 11.90 -8.88 -7.86
N ILE A 420 11.67 -9.33 -6.62
CA ILE A 420 12.21 -10.61 -6.13
C ILE A 420 11.25 -11.79 -6.29
N SER A 421 10.01 -11.58 -6.75
CA SER A 421 8.98 -12.63 -6.77
C SER A 421 9.38 -13.85 -7.60
N VAL A 422 10.07 -13.64 -8.71
CA VAL A 422 10.54 -14.72 -9.60
C VAL A 422 11.62 -15.54 -8.92
N SER A 423 12.60 -14.90 -8.26
CA SER A 423 13.64 -15.64 -7.52
C SER A 423 13.11 -16.32 -6.25
N MET A 424 12.16 -15.68 -5.56
CA MET A 424 11.65 -16.16 -4.27
C MET A 424 10.62 -17.28 -4.45
N HIS A 425 9.70 -17.12 -5.40
CA HIS A 425 8.54 -18.01 -5.58
C HIS A 425 8.48 -18.67 -6.96
N GLY A 426 9.25 -18.19 -7.95
CA GLY A 426 9.09 -18.60 -9.34
C GLY A 426 7.77 -18.12 -9.94
N LEU A 427 7.30 -16.94 -9.52
CA LEU A 427 6.02 -16.35 -9.90
C LEU A 427 6.18 -14.93 -10.44
N LYS A 428 5.40 -14.59 -11.47
CA LYS A 428 5.15 -13.22 -11.92
C LYS A 428 3.81 -12.72 -11.36
N TYR A 429 3.70 -11.44 -11.05
CA TYR A 429 2.44 -10.85 -10.59
C TYR A 429 1.81 -10.03 -11.72
N SER A 430 0.76 -10.54 -12.37
CA SER A 430 0.15 -9.90 -13.54
C SER A 430 -0.87 -8.82 -13.17
N LYS A 431 -1.55 -8.98 -12.03
CA LYS A 431 -2.58 -8.06 -11.54
C LYS A 431 -2.31 -7.70 -10.09
N LEU A 432 -2.46 -6.43 -9.72
CA LEU A 432 -2.49 -6.00 -8.33
C LEU A 432 -3.88 -5.49 -7.95
N ILE A 433 -4.39 -5.91 -6.79
CA ILE A 433 -5.57 -5.35 -6.15
C ILE A 433 -5.08 -4.48 -5.00
N GLY A 434 -5.26 -3.18 -5.16
CA GLY A 434 -4.82 -2.20 -4.19
C GLY A 434 -5.95 -1.29 -3.75
N ASP A 435 -5.64 -0.44 -2.77
CA ASP A 435 -6.49 0.68 -2.46
C ASP A 435 -6.47 1.73 -3.61
N GLY A 436 -7.18 2.84 -3.38
CA GLY A 436 -7.30 3.94 -4.33
C GLY A 436 -5.99 4.66 -4.67
N ASP A 437 -4.85 4.33 -4.05
CA ASP A 437 -3.61 5.06 -4.26
C ASP A 437 -2.92 4.63 -5.57
N SER A 438 -2.70 5.61 -6.44
CA SER A 438 -2.01 5.39 -7.71
C SER A 438 -0.48 5.26 -7.56
N SER A 439 0.08 5.55 -6.37
CA SER A 439 1.53 5.55 -6.12
C SER A 439 2.20 4.22 -6.47
N VAL A 440 1.69 3.11 -5.90
CA VAL A 440 2.19 1.74 -6.14
C VAL A 440 2.08 1.37 -7.62
N GLY A 441 0.91 1.59 -8.22
CA GLY A 441 0.68 1.28 -9.64
C GLY A 441 1.61 2.08 -10.57
N ASN A 442 1.86 3.35 -10.27
CA ASN A 442 2.78 4.20 -11.01
C ASN A 442 4.23 3.75 -10.84
N ALA A 443 4.64 3.39 -9.62
CA ALA A 443 5.99 2.93 -9.35
C ALA A 443 6.28 1.60 -10.03
N LEU A 444 5.35 0.64 -10.02
CA LEU A 444 5.47 -0.62 -10.75
C LEU A 444 5.53 -0.39 -12.27
N ARG A 445 4.73 0.55 -12.78
CA ARG A 445 4.73 0.95 -14.19
C ARG A 445 6.06 1.53 -14.63
N ASN A 446 6.70 2.30 -13.77
CA ASN A 446 8.02 2.90 -14.05
C ASN A 446 9.14 1.86 -13.91
N THR A 447 9.09 1.05 -12.85
CA THR A 447 10.15 0.09 -12.51
C THR A 447 10.18 -1.11 -13.46
N MET A 448 9.03 -1.51 -14.01
CA MET A 448 8.90 -2.63 -14.94
C MET A 448 9.62 -3.90 -14.44
N PRO A 449 9.23 -4.47 -13.28
CA PRO A 449 9.98 -5.54 -12.62
C PRO A 449 10.11 -6.81 -13.47
N TYR A 450 9.21 -7.03 -14.43
CA TYR A 450 9.22 -8.17 -15.34
C TYR A 450 9.56 -7.79 -16.79
N GLY A 451 10.12 -6.59 -17.01
CA GLY A 451 10.47 -6.07 -18.33
C GLY A 451 9.33 -5.36 -19.07
N PRO A 452 9.59 -4.84 -20.28
CA PRO A 452 8.66 -3.98 -21.02
C PRO A 452 7.49 -4.73 -21.67
N ASN A 453 7.55 -6.05 -21.75
CA ASN A 453 6.54 -6.87 -22.40
C ASN A 453 5.35 -7.22 -21.48
N ILE A 454 5.50 -7.04 -20.17
CA ILE A 454 4.50 -7.43 -19.19
C ILE A 454 3.91 -6.19 -18.52
N TYR A 455 2.62 -5.97 -18.74
CA TYR A 455 1.88 -4.90 -18.11
C TYR A 455 1.22 -5.39 -16.81
N ILE A 456 1.66 -4.84 -15.68
CA ILE A 456 1.03 -5.10 -14.38
C ILE A 456 -0.23 -4.27 -14.29
N ARG A 457 -1.36 -4.96 -14.24
CA ARG A 457 -2.68 -4.34 -14.24
C ARG A 457 -3.14 -4.00 -12.83
N LYS A 458 -3.47 -2.74 -12.58
CA LYS A 458 -4.06 -2.31 -11.30
C LYS A 458 -5.58 -2.49 -11.32
N ILE A 459 -6.10 -3.22 -10.35
CA ILE A 459 -7.51 -3.36 -10.03
C ILE A 459 -7.78 -2.56 -8.76
N GLU A 460 -8.72 -1.62 -8.84
CA GLU A 460 -9.10 -0.77 -7.71
C GLU A 460 -10.03 -1.52 -6.76
N CYS A 461 -9.80 -1.41 -5.45
CA CYS A 461 -10.71 -1.97 -4.45
C CYS A 461 -12.12 -1.36 -4.58
N SER A 462 -13.12 -2.21 -4.79
CA SER A 462 -14.52 -1.80 -4.99
C SER A 462 -15.10 -1.02 -3.80
N ASN A 463 -14.75 -1.41 -2.58
CA ASN A 463 -15.15 -0.72 -1.36
C ASN A 463 -14.57 0.71 -1.31
N HIS A 464 -13.31 0.87 -1.74
CA HIS A 464 -12.64 2.17 -1.80
C HIS A 464 -13.23 3.06 -2.88
N LEU A 465 -13.53 2.53 -4.09
CA LEU A 465 -14.22 3.28 -5.15
C LEU A 465 -15.56 3.85 -4.68
N MET A 466 -16.40 3.02 -4.04
CA MET A 466 -17.72 3.43 -3.55
C MET A 466 -17.64 4.42 -2.38
N ARG A 467 -16.68 4.22 -1.47
CA ARG A 467 -16.42 5.16 -0.37
C ARG A 467 -15.92 6.51 -0.89
N ASN A 468 -15.03 6.51 -1.88
CA ASN A 468 -14.51 7.71 -2.52
C ASN A 468 -15.61 8.49 -3.22
N TYR A 469 -16.45 7.84 -4.02
CA TYR A 469 -17.61 8.48 -4.65
C TYR A 469 -18.52 9.14 -3.61
N SER A 470 -18.88 8.40 -2.55
CA SER A 470 -19.73 8.91 -1.47
C SER A 470 -19.09 10.10 -0.73
N ASN A 471 -17.76 10.07 -0.51
CA ASN A 471 -17.03 11.16 0.13
C ASN A 471 -16.96 12.41 -0.74
N LYS A 472 -16.73 12.27 -2.06
CA LYS A 472 -16.70 13.40 -2.99
C LYS A 472 -18.08 14.05 -3.13
N LEU A 473 -19.16 13.27 -3.16
CA LEU A 473 -20.53 13.79 -3.09
C LEU A 473 -20.77 14.60 -1.80
N ARG A 474 -20.30 14.11 -0.64
CA ARG A 474 -20.39 14.87 0.63
C ARG A 474 -19.61 16.18 0.58
N LYS A 475 -18.47 16.23 -0.13
CA LYS A 475 -17.70 17.47 -0.33
C LYS A 475 -18.52 18.49 -1.15
N ILE A 476 -19.17 18.06 -2.24
CA ILE A 476 -20.04 18.94 -3.04
C ILE A 476 -21.16 19.53 -2.18
N VAL A 477 -21.82 18.71 -1.34
CA VAL A 477 -22.89 19.19 -0.45
C VAL A 477 -22.39 20.28 0.52
N LYS A 478 -21.16 20.16 1.01
CA LYS A 478 -20.56 21.10 1.97
C LYS A 478 -20.12 22.41 1.31
N ASN A 479 -19.64 22.36 0.06
CA ASN A 479 -19.15 23.53 -0.64
C ASN A 479 -20.29 24.52 -0.92
N THR A 480 -20.08 25.80 -0.60
CA THR A 480 -21.07 26.86 -0.85
C THR A 480 -20.94 27.49 -2.23
N GLU A 481 -19.81 27.22 -2.92
CA GLU A 481 -19.44 27.77 -4.23
C GLU A 481 -18.75 26.69 -5.06
N ASN A 482 -18.84 26.79 -6.39
CA ASN A 482 -18.11 25.95 -7.35
C ASN A 482 -17.52 26.81 -8.48
N LYS A 483 -16.95 26.17 -9.51
CA LYS A 483 -16.33 26.84 -10.68
C LYS A 483 -17.28 27.79 -11.41
N ASN A 484 -18.60 27.63 -11.27
CA ASN A 484 -19.64 28.41 -11.95
C ASN A 484 -20.33 29.45 -11.02
N GLY A 485 -19.87 29.58 -9.77
CA GLY A 485 -20.37 30.58 -8.82
C GLY A 485 -21.03 29.98 -7.56
N PRO A 486 -21.84 30.78 -6.84
CA PRO A 486 -22.49 30.36 -5.60
C PRO A 486 -23.58 29.30 -5.84
N VAL A 487 -23.61 28.30 -4.98
CA VAL A 487 -24.48 27.13 -5.12
C VAL A 487 -25.70 27.24 -4.20
N PRO A 488 -26.95 27.23 -4.74
CA PRO A 488 -28.17 27.33 -3.94
C PRO A 488 -28.27 26.26 -2.84
N VAL A 489 -28.60 26.69 -1.62
CA VAL A 489 -28.74 25.78 -0.45
C VAL A 489 -29.79 24.69 -0.70
N THR A 490 -30.88 25.03 -1.40
CA THR A 490 -31.96 24.10 -1.75
C THR A 490 -31.47 22.93 -2.60
N LEU A 491 -30.62 23.19 -3.59
CA LEU A 491 -30.05 22.17 -4.48
C LEU A 491 -28.99 21.32 -3.76
N ARG A 492 -28.19 21.91 -2.85
CA ARG A 492 -27.26 21.14 -2.01
C ARG A 492 -27.99 20.20 -1.05
N LYS A 493 -29.12 20.65 -0.48
CA LYS A 493 -29.99 19.82 0.35
C LYS A 493 -30.62 18.70 -0.46
N ALA A 494 -31.12 18.99 -1.66
CA ALA A 494 -31.67 17.97 -2.57
C ALA A 494 -30.63 16.90 -2.94
N LEU A 495 -29.37 17.29 -3.19
CA LEU A 495 -28.28 16.35 -3.40
C LEU A 495 -28.04 15.49 -2.15
N SER A 496 -27.95 16.12 -0.97
CA SER A 496 -27.78 15.42 0.32
C SER A 496 -28.85 14.36 0.56
N ASP A 497 -30.12 14.72 0.34
CA ASP A 497 -31.27 13.84 0.55
C ASP A 497 -31.30 12.66 -0.44
N ARG A 498 -30.76 12.86 -1.66
CA ARG A 498 -30.73 11.86 -2.74
C ARG A 498 -29.43 11.04 -2.81
N MET A 499 -28.43 11.31 -1.97
CA MET A 499 -27.14 10.58 -1.98
C MET A 499 -27.29 9.05 -1.87
N ARG A 500 -28.19 8.59 -1.01
CA ARG A 500 -28.45 7.14 -0.84
C ARG A 500 -29.03 6.52 -2.11
N ARG A 501 -29.85 7.27 -2.87
CA ARG A 501 -30.39 6.84 -4.16
C ARG A 501 -29.30 6.77 -5.22
N LEU A 502 -28.38 7.74 -5.26
CA LEU A 502 -27.19 7.67 -6.14
C LEU A 502 -26.33 6.44 -5.84
N HIS A 503 -26.10 6.13 -4.56
CA HIS A 503 -25.36 4.93 -4.18
C HIS A 503 -26.07 3.65 -4.64
N LYS A 504 -27.39 3.55 -4.42
CA LYS A 504 -28.21 2.41 -4.86
C LYS A 504 -28.25 2.27 -6.39
N ALA A 505 -28.31 3.37 -7.11
CA ALA A 505 -28.25 3.40 -8.57
C ALA A 505 -26.95 2.74 -9.07
N VAL A 506 -25.81 3.11 -8.48
CA VAL A 506 -24.52 2.49 -8.83
C VAL A 506 -24.49 1.00 -8.48
N THR A 507 -24.87 0.62 -7.26
CA THR A 507 -24.84 -0.82 -6.85
C THR A 507 -25.81 -1.67 -7.67
N GLY A 508 -27.00 -1.15 -7.97
CA GLY A 508 -27.99 -1.83 -8.81
C GLY A 508 -27.53 -2.01 -10.25
N ALA A 509 -26.85 -1.00 -10.82
CA ALA A 509 -26.23 -1.11 -12.14
C ALA A 509 -25.13 -2.19 -12.16
N ILE A 510 -24.25 -2.22 -11.15
CA ILE A 510 -23.21 -3.24 -11.03
C ILE A 510 -23.81 -4.65 -10.95
N GLU A 511 -24.82 -4.85 -10.09
CA GLU A 511 -25.50 -6.14 -9.94
C GLU A 511 -26.20 -6.62 -11.21
N HIS A 512 -26.83 -5.70 -11.93
CA HIS A 512 -27.49 -6.01 -13.20
C HIS A 512 -26.45 -6.37 -14.27
N SER A 513 -25.44 -5.52 -14.49
CA SER A 513 -24.41 -5.75 -15.51
C SER A 513 -23.60 -7.02 -15.28
N ALA A 514 -23.34 -7.39 -14.02
CA ALA A 514 -22.65 -8.66 -13.70
C ALA A 514 -23.45 -9.90 -14.15
N LYS A 515 -24.79 -9.84 -14.12
CA LYS A 515 -25.71 -10.93 -14.48
C LYS A 515 -26.00 -11.04 -15.97
N LEU A 516 -25.59 -10.05 -16.78
CA LEU A 516 -25.79 -10.11 -18.23
C LEU A 516 -25.04 -11.29 -18.83
N ASN A 517 -25.65 -12.01 -19.77
CA ASN A 517 -24.96 -13.05 -20.53
C ASN A 517 -24.20 -12.43 -21.71
N LEU A 518 -23.19 -11.62 -21.39
CA LEU A 518 -22.34 -10.92 -22.36
C LEU A 518 -20.85 -11.19 -22.04
N PRO A 519 -19.95 -11.10 -23.03
CA PRO A 519 -18.52 -11.00 -22.77
C PRO A 519 -18.21 -9.85 -21.81
N LEU A 520 -17.07 -9.92 -21.11
CA LEU A 520 -16.68 -8.94 -20.09
C LEU A 520 -16.73 -7.48 -20.62
N GLU A 521 -16.26 -7.24 -21.84
CA GLU A 521 -16.32 -5.94 -22.50
C GLU A 521 -17.76 -5.44 -22.70
N GLY A 522 -18.68 -6.32 -23.08
CA GLY A 522 -20.10 -6.02 -23.21
C GLY A 522 -20.74 -5.66 -21.87
N LYS A 523 -20.35 -6.37 -20.79
CA LYS A 523 -20.77 -6.06 -19.41
C LYS A 523 -20.24 -4.69 -18.98
N ILE A 524 -18.97 -4.39 -19.25
CA ILE A 524 -18.33 -3.10 -18.95
C ILE A 524 -19.07 -1.96 -19.67
N ARG A 525 -19.35 -2.13 -20.98
CA ARG A 525 -20.05 -1.12 -21.78
C ARG A 525 -21.44 -0.84 -21.22
N SER A 526 -22.23 -1.88 -20.95
CA SER A 526 -23.55 -1.71 -20.34
C SER A 526 -23.47 -1.06 -18.97
N LEU A 527 -22.48 -1.41 -18.14
CA LEU A 527 -22.31 -0.78 -16.83
C LEU A 527 -21.99 0.72 -16.97
N LYS A 528 -21.09 1.08 -17.89
CA LYS A 528 -20.73 2.49 -18.13
C LYS A 528 -21.95 3.32 -18.50
N GLU A 529 -22.82 2.82 -19.38
CA GLU A 529 -24.08 3.48 -19.75
C GLU A 529 -25.00 3.66 -18.54
N ASP A 530 -25.18 2.60 -17.76
CA ASP A 530 -26.10 2.61 -16.61
C ASP A 530 -25.60 3.50 -15.48
N LEU A 531 -24.28 3.56 -15.25
CA LEU A 531 -23.66 4.50 -14.33
C LEU A 531 -23.95 5.94 -14.74
N LEU A 532 -23.71 6.29 -16.02
CA LEU A 532 -23.95 7.63 -16.56
C LEU A 532 -25.44 8.03 -16.50
N ASN A 533 -26.35 7.09 -16.68
CA ASN A 533 -27.79 7.35 -16.55
C ASN A 533 -28.27 7.45 -15.09
N GLY A 534 -27.50 6.91 -14.14
CA GLY A 534 -27.83 6.89 -12.71
C GLY A 534 -28.27 8.25 -12.13
N PRO A 535 -27.51 9.35 -12.31
CA PRO A 535 -27.92 10.68 -11.87
C PRO A 535 -29.20 11.18 -12.55
N CYS A 536 -29.41 10.92 -13.84
CA CYS A 536 -30.62 11.32 -14.56
C CYS A 536 -31.85 10.72 -13.88
N HIS A 537 -31.83 9.41 -13.66
CA HIS A 537 -32.88 8.71 -12.93
C HIS A 537 -33.11 9.28 -11.52
N VAL A 538 -32.04 9.51 -10.75
CA VAL A 538 -32.16 9.96 -9.36
C VAL A 538 -32.68 11.40 -9.23
N PHE A 539 -32.49 12.24 -10.24
CA PHE A 539 -32.91 13.65 -10.24
C PHE A 539 -34.16 13.94 -11.10
N GLY A 540 -34.88 12.90 -11.54
CA GLY A 540 -36.20 13.02 -12.16
C GLY A 540 -36.19 13.13 -13.69
N LEU A 541 -35.10 12.76 -14.36
CA LEU A 541 -35.01 12.65 -15.82
C LEU A 541 -34.99 11.18 -16.24
N HIS A 542 -36.09 10.70 -16.82
CA HIS A 542 -36.32 9.28 -17.06
C HIS A 542 -36.18 8.82 -18.52
N ASN A 543 -35.80 9.72 -19.43
CA ASN A 543 -35.81 9.50 -20.88
C ASN A 543 -34.97 8.31 -21.38
N SER A 544 -33.96 7.91 -20.61
CA SER A 544 -33.01 6.84 -20.99
C SER A 544 -32.95 5.72 -19.95
N CYS A 545 -33.97 5.59 -19.10
CA CYS A 545 -34.01 4.55 -18.07
C CYS A 545 -34.39 3.19 -18.66
N LYS A 546 -33.61 2.17 -18.33
CA LYS A 546 -33.94 0.76 -18.60
C LYS A 546 -34.98 0.25 -17.60
N ASN A 547 -35.78 -0.74 -18.00
CA ASN A 547 -36.90 -1.28 -17.20
C ASN A 547 -36.49 -1.87 -15.85
N TYR A 548 -35.29 -2.44 -15.74
CA TYR A 548 -34.77 -2.96 -14.46
C TYR A 548 -34.48 -1.83 -13.45
N PHE A 549 -34.24 -0.62 -13.96
CA PHE A 549 -33.77 0.54 -13.22
C PHE A 549 -34.90 1.52 -12.88
N CYS A 550 -35.90 1.62 -13.75
CA CYS A 550 -37.06 2.49 -13.59
C CYS A 550 -38.32 1.72 -13.95
N LYS A 551 -39.18 1.50 -12.95
CA LYS A 551 -40.55 1.06 -13.17
C LYS A 551 -41.34 2.34 -13.48
N ASN A 552 -41.71 2.55 -14.74
CA ASN A 552 -42.33 3.78 -15.25
C ASN A 552 -43.76 4.07 -14.69
N GLU A 553 -44.09 3.57 -13.51
CA GLU A 553 -45.41 3.72 -12.91
C GLU A 553 -45.40 4.91 -11.94
N ASN A 554 -45.94 6.05 -12.41
CA ASN A 554 -46.44 7.17 -11.59
C ASN A 554 -45.44 7.91 -10.67
N ILE A 555 -44.22 8.23 -11.11
CA ILE A 555 -43.35 9.12 -10.34
C ILE A 555 -43.55 10.58 -10.78
N VAL A 556 -44.40 11.31 -10.05
CA VAL A 556 -44.46 12.79 -10.10
C VAL A 556 -43.25 13.36 -9.34
N GLU A 557 -42.03 13.08 -9.81
CA GLU A 557 -40.83 13.74 -9.28
C GLU A 557 -40.51 14.98 -10.10
N MET A 558 -40.33 16.10 -9.40
CA MET A 558 -39.83 17.32 -10.03
C MET A 558 -38.44 17.07 -10.62
N ASN A 559 -38.30 17.31 -11.93
CA ASN A 559 -37.03 17.20 -12.64
C ASN A 559 -36.09 18.33 -12.21
N LEU A 560 -35.07 17.99 -11.41
CA LEU A 560 -34.07 18.93 -10.91
C LEU A 560 -32.87 19.09 -11.85
N VAL A 561 -32.77 18.29 -12.91
CA VAL A 561 -31.61 18.28 -13.81
C VAL A 561 -31.34 19.65 -14.45
N PRO A 562 -32.33 20.40 -14.97
CA PRO A 562 -32.06 21.72 -15.55
C PRO A 562 -31.47 22.71 -14.54
N GLN A 563 -31.97 22.67 -13.29
CA GLN A 563 -31.52 23.55 -12.21
C GLN A 563 -30.10 23.20 -11.75
N LEU A 564 -29.78 21.89 -11.69
CA LEU A 564 -28.45 21.40 -11.35
C LEU A 564 -27.41 21.72 -12.45
N LYS A 565 -27.83 21.70 -13.73
CA LYS A 565 -26.97 22.11 -14.85
C LYS A 565 -26.66 23.60 -14.78
N ALA A 566 -27.68 24.44 -14.55
CA ALA A 566 -27.52 25.89 -14.47
C ALA A 566 -26.55 26.35 -13.36
N CYS A 567 -26.52 25.65 -12.21
CA CYS A 567 -25.66 26.00 -11.08
C CYS A 567 -24.32 25.23 -11.01
N GLY A 568 -24.02 24.37 -12.00
CA GLY A 568 -22.75 23.63 -12.07
C GLY A 568 -22.64 22.37 -11.21
N ILE A 569 -23.55 22.11 -10.26
CA ILE A 569 -23.54 20.86 -9.46
C ILE A 569 -23.59 19.62 -10.36
N TRP A 570 -24.30 19.70 -11.49
CA TRP A 570 -24.39 18.59 -12.45
C TRP A 570 -23.02 18.19 -13.00
N ALA A 571 -22.18 19.16 -13.33
CA ALA A 571 -20.82 18.91 -13.80
C ALA A 571 -19.98 18.26 -12.69
N ASP A 572 -20.08 18.76 -11.45
CA ASP A 572 -19.38 18.20 -10.29
C ASP A 572 -19.79 16.72 -10.04
N ILE A 573 -21.07 16.38 -10.19
CA ILE A 573 -21.55 14.99 -10.06
C ILE A 573 -20.96 14.11 -11.16
N TYR A 574 -21.00 14.55 -12.41
CA TYR A 574 -20.51 13.78 -13.56
C TYR A 574 -18.98 13.64 -13.56
N GLU A 575 -18.24 14.63 -13.09
CA GLU A 575 -16.78 14.53 -12.91
C GLU A 575 -16.44 13.42 -11.91
N ASN A 576 -17.18 13.33 -10.80
CA ASN A 576 -16.99 12.29 -9.80
C ASN A 576 -17.43 10.90 -10.28
N LEU A 577 -18.49 10.85 -11.09
CA LEU A 577 -19.00 9.63 -11.69
C LEU A 577 -18.07 9.10 -12.79
N GLY A 578 -17.43 9.99 -13.55
CA GLY A 578 -16.46 9.64 -14.58
C GLY A 578 -15.32 8.76 -14.04
N TRP A 579 -14.91 8.98 -12.78
CA TRP A 579 -13.94 8.10 -12.12
C TRP A 579 -14.47 6.68 -11.87
N LEU A 580 -15.74 6.52 -11.48
CA LEU A 580 -16.37 5.21 -11.34
C LEU A 580 -16.54 4.53 -12.71
N THR A 581 -16.93 5.29 -13.73
CA THR A 581 -17.10 4.81 -15.10
C THR A 581 -15.77 4.33 -15.69
N GLN A 582 -14.65 5.01 -15.39
CA GLN A 582 -13.30 4.57 -15.79
C GLN A 582 -12.90 3.26 -15.12
N ASN A 583 -13.30 3.07 -13.85
CA ASN A 583 -13.02 1.85 -13.08
C ASN A 583 -14.20 0.86 -13.09
N ALA A 584 -15.06 0.91 -14.12
CA ALA A 584 -16.24 0.07 -14.24
C ALA A 584 -15.89 -1.43 -14.19
N GLU A 585 -14.74 -1.80 -14.74
CA GLU A 585 -14.26 -3.17 -14.67
C GLU A 585 -13.91 -3.61 -13.25
N SER A 586 -13.18 -2.80 -12.48
CA SER A 586 -12.90 -3.10 -11.08
C SER A 586 -14.18 -3.24 -10.26
N LEU A 587 -15.22 -2.43 -10.56
CA LEU A 587 -16.54 -2.54 -9.94
C LEU A 587 -17.28 -3.83 -10.32
N LEU A 588 -17.08 -4.37 -11.53
CA LEU A 588 -17.65 -5.65 -11.96
C LEU A 588 -16.95 -6.84 -11.30
N LEU A 589 -15.61 -6.78 -11.20
CA LEU A 589 -14.82 -7.81 -10.52
C LEU A 589 -15.15 -7.87 -9.01
N LYS A 590 -15.58 -6.75 -8.41
CA LYS A 590 -15.98 -6.65 -6.99
C LYS A 590 -14.87 -7.03 -6.00
N GLU A 591 -13.62 -6.95 -6.42
CA GLU A 591 -12.49 -7.31 -5.57
C GLU A 591 -12.24 -6.29 -4.46
N THR A 592 -11.69 -6.79 -3.35
CA THR A 592 -11.42 -6.00 -2.14
C THR A 592 -10.02 -6.24 -1.60
N ASN A 593 -9.42 -5.21 -1.02
CA ASN A 593 -8.16 -5.30 -0.28
C ASN A 593 -8.36 -5.73 1.19
N ASN A 594 -9.54 -6.27 1.54
CA ASN A 594 -9.86 -6.69 2.91
C ASN A 594 -8.82 -7.66 3.53
N PRO A 595 -8.21 -8.61 2.79
CA PRO A 595 -7.14 -9.45 3.33
C PRO A 595 -5.95 -8.64 3.87
N ALA A 596 -5.58 -7.57 3.17
CA ALA A 596 -4.52 -6.68 3.61
C ALA A 596 -4.95 -5.81 4.80
N GLU A 597 -6.20 -5.32 4.82
CA GLU A 597 -6.76 -4.65 6.01
C GLU A 597 -6.77 -5.58 7.23
N HIS A 598 -7.04 -6.88 7.04
CA HIS A 598 -6.98 -7.88 8.09
C HIS A 598 -5.55 -8.08 8.59
N PHE A 599 -4.58 -8.27 7.70
CA PHE A 599 -3.17 -8.35 8.08
C PHE A 599 -2.71 -7.10 8.86
N ASN A 600 -3.11 -5.92 8.41
CA ASN A 600 -2.84 -4.66 9.09
C ASN A 600 -3.42 -4.59 10.51
N SER A 601 -4.55 -5.26 10.75
CA SER A 601 -5.13 -5.40 12.09
C SER A 601 -4.29 -6.32 13.00
N ILE A 602 -3.71 -7.39 12.47
CA ILE A 602 -2.80 -8.29 13.20
C ILE A 602 -1.50 -7.55 13.53
N ILE A 603 -0.91 -6.82 12.59
CA ILE A 603 0.23 -5.94 12.88
C ILE A 603 -0.12 -4.97 14.02
N ALA A 604 -1.32 -4.37 14.00
CA ALA A 604 -1.75 -3.47 15.06
C ALA A 604 -1.87 -4.16 16.43
N LYS A 605 -2.28 -5.44 16.51
CA LYS A 605 -2.25 -6.26 17.74
C LYS A 605 -0.84 -6.33 18.30
N PHE A 606 0.14 -6.75 17.49
CA PHE A 606 1.54 -6.83 17.92
C PHE A 606 2.14 -5.45 18.27
N LEU A 607 1.56 -4.34 17.81
CA LEU A 607 2.01 -2.98 18.11
C LEU A 607 1.24 -2.29 19.24
N ALA A 608 0.56 -3.03 20.12
CA ALA A 608 -0.30 -2.48 21.18
C ALA A 608 -1.32 -1.45 20.66
N GLY A 609 -1.95 -1.74 19.52
CA GLY A 609 -2.89 -0.84 18.85
C GLY A 609 -2.26 0.42 18.25
N LYS A 610 -0.93 0.41 18.03
CA LYS A 610 -0.09 1.54 17.62
C LYS A 610 0.01 2.65 18.67
N ARG A 611 -0.13 2.29 19.96
CA ARG A 611 -0.03 3.21 21.10
C ARG A 611 1.40 3.30 21.64
N VAL A 612 2.16 2.21 21.50
CA VAL A 612 3.56 2.13 21.91
C VAL A 612 4.44 2.28 20.68
N ASN A 613 5.51 3.08 20.79
CA ASN A 613 6.46 3.25 19.70
C ASN A 613 7.47 2.09 19.67
N PHE A 614 7.18 1.07 18.85
CA PHE A 614 8.10 -0.04 18.61
C PHE A 614 9.04 0.16 17.41
N SER A 615 9.08 1.37 16.83
CA SER A 615 9.95 1.67 15.68
C SER A 615 11.45 1.67 16.05
N LEU A 616 11.77 1.60 17.34
CA LEU A 616 13.13 1.64 17.86
C LEU A 616 13.75 0.23 17.92
N ARG A 617 15.08 0.16 17.73
CA ARG A 617 15.90 -1.06 17.92
C ARG A 617 15.43 -2.29 17.11
N GLY A 618 14.83 -2.07 15.93
CA GLY A 618 14.36 -3.14 15.04
C GLY A 618 13.12 -3.91 15.53
N THR A 619 12.47 -3.43 16.58
CA THR A 619 11.35 -4.14 17.22
C THR A 619 10.11 -4.19 16.32
N TYR A 620 9.88 -3.16 15.54
CA TYR A 620 8.78 -3.08 14.57
C TYR A 620 8.88 -4.21 13.52
N GLU A 621 10.07 -4.40 12.95
CA GLU A 621 10.35 -5.44 11.96
C GLU A 621 10.05 -6.84 12.51
N LYS A 622 10.58 -7.15 13.71
CA LYS A 622 10.33 -8.43 14.40
C LYS A 622 8.84 -8.70 14.61
N ARG A 623 8.07 -7.68 14.98
CA ARG A 623 6.62 -7.76 15.18
C ARG A 623 5.85 -7.95 13.87
N CYS A 624 6.33 -7.37 12.77
CA CYS A 624 5.78 -7.63 11.45
C CYS A 624 5.98 -9.10 11.03
N TYR A 625 7.13 -9.71 11.31
CA TYR A 625 7.36 -11.13 11.02
C TYR A 625 6.42 -12.04 11.82
N ALA A 626 6.26 -11.80 13.13
CA ALA A 626 5.30 -12.56 13.92
C ALA A 626 3.85 -12.42 13.42
N ALA A 627 3.48 -11.22 12.95
CA ALA A 627 2.17 -11.01 12.33
C ALA A 627 1.99 -11.83 11.05
N VAL A 628 3.04 -12.02 10.24
CA VAL A 628 3.00 -12.89 9.04
C VAL A 628 2.72 -14.32 9.43
N SER A 629 3.47 -14.85 10.39
CA SER A 629 3.30 -16.23 10.84
C SER A 629 1.92 -16.45 11.47
N GLU A 630 1.41 -15.49 12.26
CA GLU A 630 0.04 -15.54 12.80
C GLU A 630 -1.02 -15.57 11.70
N TYR A 631 -0.83 -14.73 10.67
CA TYR A 631 -1.76 -14.61 9.56
C TYR A 631 -1.77 -15.87 8.68
N ASN A 632 -0.60 -16.38 8.29
CA ASN A 632 -0.50 -17.54 7.39
C ASN A 632 -0.88 -18.88 8.07
N THR A 633 -0.61 -19.04 9.36
CA THR A 633 -0.93 -20.28 10.10
C THR A 633 -2.29 -20.28 10.78
N LYS A 634 -2.97 -19.13 10.78
CA LYS A 634 -4.21 -18.83 11.52
C LYS A 634 -3.99 -18.86 13.04
N ASP A 635 -3.84 -17.69 13.68
CA ASP A 635 -3.77 -17.30 15.12
C ASP A 635 -3.29 -18.34 16.14
N TYR A 636 -3.89 -19.52 16.20
CA TYR A 636 -3.66 -20.52 17.23
C TYR A 636 -2.40 -21.38 17.04
N LYS A 637 -1.80 -21.48 15.84
CA LYS A 637 -0.63 -22.37 15.63
C LYS A 637 0.73 -21.73 15.94
N LEU A 638 0.83 -20.40 15.81
CA LEU A 638 2.10 -19.67 15.99
C LEU A 638 2.80 -19.99 17.31
N MET A 639 2.05 -19.96 18.42
CA MET A 639 2.65 -20.26 19.74
C MET A 639 3.25 -21.66 19.82
N GLN A 640 2.67 -22.66 19.16
CA GLN A 640 3.22 -24.02 19.17
C GLN A 640 4.52 -24.09 18.37
N GLU A 641 4.57 -23.42 17.23
CA GLU A 641 5.72 -23.44 16.33
C GLU A 641 6.91 -22.67 16.91
N ILE A 642 6.68 -21.50 17.50
CA ILE A 642 7.73 -20.74 18.17
C ILE A 642 8.24 -21.51 19.40
N GLN A 643 7.34 -22.13 20.18
CA GLN A 643 7.75 -22.95 21.33
C GLN A 643 8.58 -24.17 20.93
N LYS A 644 8.36 -24.77 19.75
CA LYS A 644 9.23 -25.87 19.27
C LYS A 644 10.64 -25.37 18.97
N ASN A 645 10.76 -24.22 18.31
CA ASN A 645 12.05 -23.60 17.97
C ASN A 645 12.83 -23.14 19.21
N ILE A 646 12.15 -22.37 20.08
CA ILE A 646 12.16 -22.56 21.54
C ILE A 646 13.12 -23.60 22.12
N MET A 647 12.59 -24.82 22.18
CA MET A 647 13.09 -25.89 23.04
C MET A 647 14.06 -26.83 22.36
N CYS A 648 14.16 -26.77 21.03
CA CYS A 648 14.98 -27.69 20.25
C CYS A 648 14.71 -29.17 20.57
N ASP A 649 13.50 -29.51 21.03
CA ASP A 649 13.07 -30.86 21.39
C ASP A 649 11.60 -31.09 20.99
N ASP A 650 11.40 -31.99 20.04
CA ASP A 650 10.09 -32.37 19.52
C ASP A 650 9.25 -33.21 20.51
N ASN A 651 9.84 -33.71 21.60
CA ASN A 651 9.20 -34.63 22.54
C ASN A 651 8.51 -33.94 23.74
N ILE A 652 8.71 -32.63 23.92
CA ILE A 652 8.12 -31.90 25.05
C ILE A 652 6.61 -31.64 24.81
N LYS A 653 5.77 -32.32 25.60
CA LYS A 653 4.31 -32.16 25.54
C LYS A 653 3.87 -30.86 26.25
N ASN A 654 3.79 -29.76 25.51
CA ASN A 654 3.18 -28.50 25.98
C ASN A 654 1.65 -28.61 26.14
N SER A 655 1.21 -29.36 27.15
CA SER A 655 -0.20 -29.73 27.35
C SER A 655 -1.13 -28.52 27.48
N TYR A 656 -0.66 -27.41 28.07
CA TYR A 656 -1.45 -26.18 28.23
C TYR A 656 -1.55 -25.39 26.92
N THR A 657 -0.47 -25.30 26.13
CA THR A 657 -0.52 -24.70 24.79
C THR A 657 -1.48 -25.47 23.89
N GLN A 658 -1.42 -26.81 23.90
CA GLN A 658 -2.36 -27.66 23.15
C GLN A 658 -3.82 -27.47 23.58
N LYS A 659 -4.09 -27.39 24.88
CA LYS A 659 -5.43 -27.09 25.43
C LYS A 659 -5.94 -25.71 25.00
N TYR A 660 -5.08 -24.69 25.03
CA TYR A 660 -5.42 -23.34 24.57
C TYR A 660 -5.81 -23.34 23.09
N VAL A 661 -5.01 -24.01 22.25
CA VAL A 661 -5.26 -24.14 20.82
C VAL A 661 -6.59 -24.85 20.55
N ALA A 662 -6.84 -25.99 21.19
CA ALA A 662 -8.11 -26.71 21.07
C ALA A 662 -9.31 -25.85 21.49
N LYS A 663 -9.19 -25.07 22.57
CA LYS A 663 -10.23 -24.13 23.03
C LYS A 663 -10.51 -23.05 21.98
N LYS A 664 -9.46 -22.44 21.40
CA LYS A 664 -9.59 -21.40 20.36
C LYS A 664 -10.26 -21.95 19.11
N GLN A 665 -9.85 -23.14 18.64
CA GLN A 665 -10.48 -23.81 17.51
C GLN A 665 -11.99 -24.04 17.74
N LYS A 666 -12.37 -24.49 18.94
CA LYS A 666 -13.78 -24.68 19.31
C LYS A 666 -14.58 -23.36 19.28
N ILE A 667 -13.99 -22.27 19.80
CA ILE A 667 -14.62 -20.93 19.79
C ILE A 667 -14.86 -20.45 18.36
N ILE A 668 -13.87 -20.58 17.46
CA ILE A 668 -13.98 -20.18 16.05
C ILE A 668 -15.08 -20.97 15.35
N LYS A 669 -15.09 -22.30 15.53
CA LYS A 669 -16.13 -23.18 14.96
C LYS A 669 -17.53 -22.76 15.42
N ASN A 670 -17.69 -22.44 16.69
CA ASN A 670 -18.97 -21.98 17.25
C ASN A 670 -19.37 -20.59 16.73
N LYS A 671 -18.43 -19.64 16.61
CA LYS A 671 -18.68 -18.32 16.02
C LYS A 671 -19.12 -18.45 14.56
N ARG A 672 -18.47 -19.31 13.76
CA ARG A 672 -18.85 -19.57 12.36
C ARG A 672 -20.28 -20.12 12.27
N LYS A 673 -20.63 -21.09 13.12
CA LYS A 673 -21.99 -21.63 13.22
C LYS A 673 -23.02 -20.54 13.54
N ARG A 674 -22.75 -19.69 14.54
CA ARG A 674 -23.63 -18.56 14.89
C ARG A 674 -23.77 -17.53 13.77
N ARG A 675 -22.70 -17.20 13.05
CA ARG A 675 -22.75 -16.27 11.92
C ARG A 675 -23.63 -16.79 10.78
N ILE A 676 -23.58 -18.09 10.49
CA ILE A 676 -24.48 -18.73 9.53
C ILE A 676 -25.93 -18.62 10.02
N GLU A 677 -26.18 -18.92 11.30
CA GLU A 677 -27.51 -18.77 11.92
C GLU A 677 -28.02 -17.31 11.92
N ASP A 678 -27.16 -16.32 12.18
CA ASP A 678 -27.50 -14.89 12.18
C ASP A 678 -27.72 -14.34 10.76
N ALA A 679 -26.96 -14.84 9.78
CA ALA A 679 -27.17 -14.53 8.35
C ALA A 679 -28.53 -15.05 7.87
N LEU A 680 -28.90 -16.27 8.29
CA LEU A 680 -30.25 -16.82 8.08
C LEU A 680 -31.34 -15.99 8.76
N ARG A 681 -31.00 -15.25 9.83
CA ARG A 681 -31.93 -14.38 10.61
C ARG A 681 -31.94 -12.91 10.17
N GLY A 682 -31.10 -12.49 9.22
CA GLY A 682 -31.17 -11.16 8.58
C GLY A 682 -30.73 -9.94 9.41
N ILE A 683 -29.96 -10.11 10.48
CA ILE A 683 -29.55 -9.01 11.39
C ILE A 683 -28.39 -8.19 10.79
N LYS A 684 -28.61 -6.92 10.40
CA LYS A 684 -27.56 -6.04 9.84
C LYS A 684 -26.97 -5.08 10.91
N ARG A 685 -25.66 -5.16 11.17
CA ARG A 685 -24.92 -4.18 12.00
C ARG A 685 -24.35 -3.02 11.16
N ALA A 686 -24.42 -1.79 11.67
CA ALA A 686 -23.97 -0.58 10.97
C ALA A 686 -22.51 -0.21 11.31
N LYS A 687 -21.67 0.04 10.29
CA LYS A 687 -20.29 0.55 10.43
C LYS A 687 -20.18 2.03 9.98
N ARG A 688 -19.39 2.85 10.68
CA ARG A 688 -19.02 4.25 10.32
C ARG A 688 -17.50 4.35 10.12
N SER A 689 -17.04 5.00 9.05
CA SER A 689 -15.63 5.32 8.80
C SER A 689 -15.41 6.78 8.41
N LYS A 690 -14.23 7.33 8.72
CA LYS A 690 -13.76 8.71 8.44
C LYS A 690 -12.64 8.71 7.38
N PRO A 691 -12.43 9.80 6.62
CA PRO A 691 -11.55 9.82 5.43
C PRO A 691 -10.09 10.23 5.75
N ALA A 692 -9.16 9.88 4.85
CA ALA A 692 -7.75 10.31 4.81
C ALA A 692 -7.43 11.13 3.54
N ASP A 693 -6.28 11.80 3.55
CA ASP A 693 -5.94 13.02 2.80
C ASP A 693 -4.99 12.83 1.59
N HIS A 694 -4.76 13.92 0.85
CA HIS A 694 -4.49 13.98 -0.59
C HIS A 694 -3.09 14.54 -0.95
N HIS A 695 -1.99 13.76 -0.98
CA HIS A 695 -0.79 13.94 -1.86
C HIS A 695 0.42 13.07 -1.43
N TYR A 696 1.02 12.31 -2.35
CA TYR A 696 2.11 11.34 -2.09
C TYR A 696 3.13 11.26 -3.26
N GLY A 697 4.45 11.24 -2.96
CA GLY A 697 5.52 10.65 -3.80
C GLY A 697 6.81 11.49 -4.06
N ASN A 698 8.03 10.99 -3.76
CA ASN A 698 9.00 10.33 -4.68
C ASN A 698 10.43 10.00 -4.09
N VAL A 699 10.78 8.69 -4.01
CA VAL A 699 11.94 7.81 -4.45
C VAL A 699 13.44 8.09 -4.07
N THR A 700 14.29 7.04 -4.02
CA THR A 700 15.79 7.04 -3.93
C THR A 700 16.45 6.09 -4.97
N SER A 701 17.79 6.07 -5.13
CA SER A 701 18.53 5.64 -6.34
C SER A 701 19.41 4.36 -6.26
N GLU A 702 19.37 3.51 -7.30
CA GLU A 702 20.19 2.28 -7.53
C GLU A 702 21.08 2.41 -8.81
N PRO A 703 22.20 1.66 -8.96
CA PRO A 703 23.15 1.75 -10.09
C PRO A 703 22.73 1.01 -11.40
N ASP A 704 23.49 1.22 -12.50
CA ASP A 704 23.26 0.69 -13.87
C ASP A 704 23.55 -0.81 -14.06
N LEU A 705 22.98 -1.42 -15.12
CA LEU A 705 23.27 -2.81 -15.52
C LEU A 705 24.69 -2.98 -16.10
N PRO A 706 25.34 -4.15 -15.91
CA PRO A 706 26.56 -4.54 -16.62
C PRO A 706 26.40 -4.53 -18.15
N MET A 707 27.46 -4.13 -18.87
CA MET A 707 27.41 -3.82 -20.30
C MET A 707 27.15 -5.04 -21.20
N ASP A 708 27.67 -6.21 -20.83
CA ASP A 708 27.45 -7.49 -21.50
C ASP A 708 25.97 -7.89 -21.46
N VAL A 709 25.34 -7.83 -20.28
CA VAL A 709 23.91 -8.10 -20.08
C VAL A 709 23.05 -7.10 -20.86
N PHE A 710 23.45 -5.83 -20.90
CA PHE A 710 22.76 -4.79 -21.66
C PHE A 710 22.75 -5.07 -23.17
N ILE A 711 23.86 -5.52 -23.74
CA ILE A 711 23.97 -5.83 -25.18
C ILE A 711 23.06 -7.00 -25.55
N THR A 712 23.06 -8.08 -24.76
CA THR A 712 22.21 -9.26 -25.00
C THR A 712 20.73 -8.88 -24.97
N LYS A 713 20.28 -8.21 -23.90
CA LYS A 713 18.88 -7.77 -23.79
C LYS A 713 18.46 -6.81 -24.89
N LYS A 714 19.38 -5.97 -25.37
CA LYS A 714 19.13 -5.06 -26.50
C LYS A 714 18.86 -5.84 -27.80
N ALA A 715 19.62 -6.90 -28.07
CA ALA A 715 19.43 -7.72 -29.27
C ALA A 715 18.10 -8.47 -29.23
N GLU A 716 17.80 -9.15 -28.12
CA GLU A 716 16.54 -9.88 -27.89
C GLU A 716 15.32 -8.95 -28.06
N PHE A 717 15.39 -7.73 -27.51
CA PHE A 717 14.30 -6.77 -27.63
C PHE A 717 14.07 -6.33 -29.09
N LEU A 718 15.13 -6.08 -29.86
CA LEU A 718 15.02 -5.67 -31.26
C LEU A 718 14.43 -6.78 -32.13
N GLU A 719 14.79 -8.05 -31.87
CA GLU A 719 14.18 -9.21 -32.52
C GLU A 719 12.69 -9.29 -32.18
N SER A 720 12.32 -9.12 -30.91
CA SER A 720 10.91 -9.12 -30.47
C SER A 720 10.07 -7.96 -31.02
N LEU A 721 10.72 -6.89 -31.50
CA LEU A 721 10.07 -5.70 -32.04
C LEU A 721 9.67 -5.88 -33.52
N GLN A 722 10.38 -6.75 -34.25
CA GLN A 722 10.07 -7.07 -35.64
C GLN A 722 8.76 -7.86 -35.71
N LYS A 723 7.91 -7.49 -36.66
CA LYS A 723 6.62 -8.14 -36.91
C LYS A 723 6.45 -8.33 -38.41
N THR A 724 5.90 -9.47 -38.80
CA THR A 724 5.47 -9.73 -40.17
C THR A 724 4.26 -8.87 -40.52
N HIS A 725 4.00 -8.68 -41.81
CA HIS A 725 2.85 -7.88 -42.26
C HIS A 725 1.50 -8.39 -41.71
N SER A 726 1.33 -9.72 -41.61
CA SER A 726 0.14 -10.33 -41.02
C SER A 726 -0.01 -10.00 -39.53
N GLU A 727 1.09 -9.99 -38.77
CA GLU A 727 1.08 -9.66 -37.35
C GLU A 727 0.82 -8.18 -37.11
N ILE A 728 1.29 -7.29 -37.99
CA ILE A 728 0.99 -5.85 -37.94
C ILE A 728 -0.51 -5.61 -38.14
N LEU A 729 -1.13 -6.31 -39.10
CA LEU A 729 -2.58 -6.23 -39.32
C LEU A 729 -3.38 -6.77 -38.13
N SER A 730 -2.97 -7.90 -37.54
CA SER A 730 -3.59 -8.42 -36.31
C SER A 730 -3.45 -7.44 -35.17
N LEU A 731 -2.27 -6.85 -34.98
CA LEU A 731 -2.02 -5.90 -33.91
C LEU A 731 -2.94 -4.68 -33.99
N GLU A 732 -3.19 -4.15 -35.19
CA GLU A 732 -4.16 -3.07 -35.38
C GLU A 732 -5.55 -3.47 -34.88
N ARG A 733 -6.00 -4.68 -35.21
CA ARG A 733 -7.31 -5.21 -34.82
C ARG A 733 -7.41 -5.49 -33.32
N ASP A 734 -6.38 -6.07 -32.72
CA ASP A 734 -6.33 -6.39 -31.29
C ASP A 734 -6.22 -5.15 -30.39
N THR A 735 -5.94 -3.99 -31.00
CA THR A 735 -5.72 -2.73 -30.29
C THR A 735 -6.74 -1.64 -30.63
N VAL A 736 -7.87 -1.99 -31.27
CA VAL A 736 -8.96 -1.07 -31.66
C VAL A 736 -9.52 -0.27 -30.48
N ASP A 737 -9.52 -0.83 -29.27
CA ASP A 737 -9.98 -0.16 -28.04
C ASP A 737 -8.96 0.87 -27.47
N GLN A 738 -7.83 1.04 -28.14
CA GLN A 738 -6.77 2.00 -27.87
C GLN A 738 -6.41 2.10 -26.39
N SER A 739 -6.70 3.22 -25.72
CA SER A 739 -6.30 3.45 -24.33
C SER A 739 -6.95 2.51 -23.30
N ASN A 740 -7.91 1.68 -23.70
CA ASN A 740 -8.48 0.62 -22.87
C ASN A 740 -7.89 -0.78 -23.17
N SER A 741 -6.99 -0.92 -24.16
CA SER A 741 -6.29 -2.17 -24.50
C SER A 741 -4.91 -2.20 -23.84
N ASP A 742 -4.66 -3.24 -23.06
CA ASP A 742 -3.35 -3.46 -22.41
C ASP A 742 -2.24 -3.67 -23.47
N ILE A 743 -2.57 -4.39 -24.56
CA ILE A 743 -1.68 -4.62 -25.70
C ILE A 743 -1.31 -3.28 -26.37
N TRP A 744 -2.29 -2.39 -26.58
CA TRP A 744 -2.03 -1.06 -27.16
C TRP A 744 -1.08 -0.23 -26.29
N ILE A 745 -1.24 -0.29 -24.96
CA ILE A 745 -0.36 0.43 -24.02
C ILE A 745 1.07 -0.13 -24.09
N VAL A 746 1.23 -1.45 -24.10
CA VAL A 746 2.54 -2.12 -24.19
C VAL A 746 3.23 -1.79 -25.52
N GLU A 747 2.54 -1.98 -26.64
CA GLU A 747 3.12 -1.81 -27.97
C GLU A 747 3.47 -0.35 -28.30
N ARG A 748 2.72 0.62 -27.75
CA ARG A 748 3.05 2.05 -27.87
C ARG A 748 4.26 2.49 -27.07
N ARG A 749 4.55 1.84 -25.93
CA ARG A 749 5.75 2.17 -25.15
C ARG A 749 7.03 1.75 -25.84
N LYS A 750 6.94 0.70 -26.66
CA LYS A 750 8.05 0.20 -27.46
C LYS A 750 8.38 1.12 -28.65
N ARG A 751 7.50 2.08 -29.01
CA ARG A 751 7.53 2.79 -30.30
C ARG A 751 7.40 4.31 -30.17
N ILE A 752 8.05 5.05 -31.07
CA ILE A 752 7.82 6.49 -31.24
C ILE A 752 6.46 6.67 -31.90
N THR A 753 5.55 7.34 -31.19
CA THR A 753 4.18 7.56 -31.68
C THR A 753 4.04 8.88 -32.42
N ALA A 754 3.14 8.92 -33.41
CA ALA A 754 2.92 10.09 -34.29
C ALA A 754 2.78 11.44 -33.55
N SER A 755 2.14 11.46 -32.38
CA SER A 755 1.92 12.69 -31.60
C SER A 755 3.21 13.30 -31.02
N ILE A 756 4.30 12.53 -30.92
CA ILE A 756 5.60 12.97 -30.40
C ILE A 756 6.57 13.35 -31.53
N ILE A 757 6.38 12.83 -32.74
CA ILE A 757 7.30 13.01 -33.87
C ILE A 757 7.57 14.49 -34.18
N GLY A 758 6.54 15.34 -34.09
CA GLY A 758 6.71 16.79 -34.31
C GLY A 758 7.67 17.46 -33.32
N GLN A 759 7.75 16.96 -32.08
CA GLN A 759 8.70 17.45 -31.07
C GLN A 759 10.12 16.96 -31.36
N ILE A 760 10.27 15.69 -31.75
CA ILE A 760 11.57 15.09 -32.09
C ILE A 760 12.18 15.81 -33.32
N CYS A 761 11.39 16.01 -34.38
CA CYS A 761 11.88 16.65 -35.61
C CYS A 761 12.33 18.11 -35.40
N LYS A 762 11.74 18.80 -34.42
CA LYS A 762 12.04 20.20 -34.09
C LYS A 762 13.05 20.35 -32.96
N MET A 763 13.45 19.25 -32.35
CA MET A 763 14.40 19.26 -31.25
C MET A 763 15.75 19.77 -31.76
N LYS A 764 16.28 20.80 -31.09
CA LYS A 764 17.64 21.29 -31.40
C LYS A 764 18.66 20.28 -30.85
N PRO A 765 19.83 20.13 -31.46
CA PRO A 765 20.88 19.25 -30.94
C PRO A 765 21.27 19.55 -29.49
N THR A 766 21.17 20.80 -29.05
CA THR A 766 21.48 21.22 -27.68
C THR A 766 20.37 20.96 -26.66
N THR A 767 19.19 20.50 -27.09
CA THR A 767 18.03 20.28 -26.22
C THR A 767 18.09 18.86 -25.65
N PRO A 768 18.07 18.69 -24.31
CA PRO A 768 18.12 17.37 -23.69
C PRO A 768 16.89 16.53 -24.09
N CYS A 769 17.12 15.28 -24.49
CA CYS A 769 16.05 14.36 -24.94
C CYS A 769 15.16 13.87 -23.78
N THR A 770 15.61 14.07 -22.53
CA THR A 770 15.01 13.55 -21.30
C THR A 770 13.53 13.90 -21.14
N SER A 771 13.10 15.12 -21.51
CA SER A 771 11.70 15.53 -21.42
C SER A 771 10.78 14.71 -22.32
N ILE A 772 11.25 14.37 -23.53
CA ILE A 772 10.47 13.58 -24.50
C ILE A 772 10.44 12.10 -24.06
N ILE A 773 11.58 11.56 -23.58
CA ILE A 773 11.65 10.20 -23.03
C ILE A 773 10.70 10.05 -21.84
N LYS A 774 10.64 11.03 -20.93
CA LYS A 774 9.69 11.05 -19.81
C LYS A 774 8.24 11.02 -20.31
N ILE A 775 7.90 11.79 -21.33
CA ILE A 775 6.55 11.79 -21.93
C ILE A 775 6.23 10.42 -22.56
N MET A 776 7.20 9.79 -23.20
CA MET A 776 7.00 8.53 -23.93
C MET A 776 6.92 7.30 -23.00
N LEU A 777 7.87 7.17 -22.07
CA LEU A 777 8.05 5.95 -21.26
C LEU A 777 7.46 6.06 -19.85
N TYR A 778 7.48 7.26 -19.26
CA TYR A 778 7.24 7.47 -17.82
C TYR A 778 6.15 8.49 -17.51
N SER A 779 5.34 8.85 -18.50
CA SER A 779 4.32 9.88 -18.31
C SER A 779 3.35 9.45 -17.22
N THR A 780 3.44 10.15 -16.08
CA THR A 780 2.53 10.05 -14.92
C THR A 780 1.24 10.82 -15.15
N PHE A 781 0.97 11.24 -16.39
CA PHE A 781 -0.15 12.10 -16.72
C PHE A 781 -1.48 11.35 -16.52
N THR A 782 -2.12 11.58 -15.38
CA THR A 782 -3.45 11.08 -14.99
C THR A 782 -4.60 11.86 -15.65
N GLY A 783 -4.29 12.69 -16.65
CA GLY A 783 -5.22 13.64 -17.25
C GLY A 783 -5.22 15.00 -16.52
N ASN A 784 -5.18 16.08 -17.29
CA ASN A 784 -5.57 17.42 -16.85
C ASN A 784 -7.01 17.72 -17.30
N ASP A 785 -7.59 18.83 -16.85
CA ASP A 785 -8.96 19.23 -17.23
C ASP A 785 -9.14 19.25 -18.75
N SER A 786 -8.12 19.67 -19.51
CA SER A 786 -8.16 19.73 -20.97
C SER A 786 -8.21 18.37 -21.68
N THR A 787 -7.43 17.39 -21.20
CA THR A 787 -7.39 16.04 -21.78
C THR A 787 -8.56 15.17 -21.34
N ARG A 788 -9.06 15.33 -20.12
CA ARG A 788 -10.33 14.73 -19.69
C ARG A 788 -11.48 15.24 -20.55
N TYR A 789 -11.53 16.55 -20.76
CA TYR A 789 -12.50 17.20 -21.63
C TYR A 789 -12.37 16.70 -23.09
N GLY A 790 -11.15 16.56 -23.59
CA GLY A 790 -10.90 16.01 -24.92
C GLY A 790 -11.49 14.61 -25.07
N LYS A 791 -11.06 13.67 -24.23
CA LYS A 791 -11.51 12.27 -24.26
C LYS A 791 -13.03 12.13 -24.07
N SER A 792 -13.65 12.94 -23.22
CA SER A 792 -15.11 12.86 -22.99
C SER A 792 -15.94 13.34 -24.18
N ASN A 793 -15.39 14.25 -25.00
CA ASN A 793 -16.11 14.85 -26.12
C ASN A 793 -15.72 14.28 -27.48
N GLU A 794 -14.62 13.53 -27.57
CA GLU A 794 -14.11 12.93 -28.82
C GLU A 794 -15.16 12.07 -29.53
N ILE A 795 -15.86 11.20 -28.79
CA ILE A 795 -16.93 10.35 -29.34
C ILE A 795 -18.08 11.20 -29.89
N THR A 796 -18.45 12.28 -29.21
CA THR A 796 -19.50 13.21 -29.65
C THR A 796 -19.06 13.94 -30.91
N ALA A 797 -17.83 14.47 -30.92
CA ALA A 797 -17.25 15.17 -32.05
C ALA A 797 -17.16 14.30 -33.31
N LEU A 798 -16.74 13.03 -33.15
CA LEU A 798 -16.72 12.04 -34.24
C LEU A 798 -18.11 11.83 -34.84
N LYS A 799 -19.14 11.67 -34.00
CA LYS A 799 -20.51 11.44 -34.46
C LYS A 799 -21.10 12.66 -35.17
N GLU A 800 -20.92 13.86 -34.61
CA GLU A 800 -21.40 15.10 -35.24
C GLU A 800 -20.73 15.32 -36.60
N PHE A 801 -19.40 15.14 -36.67
CA PHE A 801 -18.64 15.26 -37.91
C PHE A 801 -19.05 14.22 -38.96
N ALA A 802 -19.22 12.96 -38.56
CA ALA A 802 -19.65 11.88 -39.44
C ALA A 802 -21.04 12.13 -40.05
N ASN A 803 -21.99 12.62 -39.24
CA ASN A 803 -23.35 12.88 -39.67
C ASN A 803 -23.44 14.08 -40.64
N GLU A 804 -22.74 15.17 -40.36
CA GLU A 804 -22.79 16.39 -41.18
C GLU A 804 -22.24 16.15 -42.60
N LEU A 805 -21.13 15.41 -42.71
CA LEU A 805 -20.51 15.10 -43.99
C LEU A 805 -21.03 13.81 -44.63
N ASN A 806 -21.95 13.12 -43.97
CA ASN A 806 -22.48 11.82 -44.38
C ASN A 806 -21.37 10.79 -44.71
N ILE A 807 -20.35 10.72 -43.84
CA ILE A 807 -19.20 9.82 -43.96
C ILE A 807 -19.24 8.73 -42.88
N SER A 808 -18.83 7.51 -43.23
CA SER A 808 -18.68 6.42 -42.26
C SER A 808 -17.28 6.47 -41.63
N ILE A 809 -17.23 6.53 -40.29
CA ILE A 809 -15.98 6.51 -39.53
C ILE A 809 -15.93 5.24 -38.67
N THR A 810 -14.91 4.41 -38.87
CA THR A 810 -14.68 3.20 -38.09
C THR A 810 -13.54 3.38 -37.09
N PRO A 811 -13.61 2.76 -35.89
CA PRO A 811 -12.53 2.80 -34.93
C PRO A 811 -11.31 2.00 -35.44
N CYS A 812 -10.13 2.34 -34.96
CA CYS A 812 -8.88 1.68 -35.33
C CYS A 812 -7.89 1.63 -34.18
N GLY A 813 -6.94 0.69 -34.27
CA GLY A 813 -5.94 0.46 -33.24
C GLY A 813 -4.61 1.16 -33.51
N LEU A 814 -3.53 0.44 -33.22
CA LEU A 814 -2.16 0.88 -33.44
C LEU A 814 -1.66 0.37 -34.80
N PHE A 815 -1.38 1.29 -35.71
CA PHE A 815 -0.60 1.03 -36.92
C PHE A 815 0.89 1.07 -36.60
N VAL A 816 1.64 0.13 -37.16
CA VAL A 816 3.10 0.06 -37.09
C VAL A 816 3.67 0.22 -38.49
N ASP A 817 4.76 0.96 -38.62
CA ASP A 817 5.42 1.18 -39.90
C ASP A 817 6.18 -0.09 -40.33
N ASP A 818 5.99 -0.52 -41.58
CA ASP A 818 6.61 -1.74 -42.11
C ASP A 818 8.14 -1.57 -42.30
N ASP A 819 8.62 -0.36 -42.61
CA ASP A 819 10.04 -0.10 -42.85
C ASP A 819 10.79 0.21 -41.54
N TYR A 820 10.10 0.88 -40.60
CA TYR A 820 10.65 1.31 -39.33
C TYR A 820 9.78 0.80 -38.17
N CYS A 821 10.00 -0.45 -37.75
CA CYS A 821 9.19 -1.14 -36.73
C CYS A 821 9.10 -0.41 -35.37
N PHE A 822 9.99 0.55 -35.10
CA PHE A 822 9.96 1.42 -33.93
C PHE A 822 9.02 2.64 -34.06
N LEU A 823 8.35 2.83 -35.18
CA LEU A 823 7.36 3.89 -35.40
C LEU A 823 5.93 3.34 -35.28
N GLY A 824 5.03 4.13 -34.70
CA GLY A 824 3.62 3.77 -34.60
C GLY A 824 2.66 4.95 -34.63
N ALA A 825 1.41 4.70 -35.00
CA ALA A 825 0.36 5.71 -35.09
C ALA A 825 -1.00 5.13 -34.70
N SER A 826 -1.80 5.91 -33.98
CA SER A 826 -3.22 5.61 -33.74
C SER A 826 -4.01 6.84 -34.14
N PRO A 827 -4.65 6.84 -35.32
CA PRO A 827 -5.65 7.85 -35.69
C PRO A 827 -6.89 7.79 -34.78
N ASP A 828 -7.68 8.86 -34.77
CA ASP A 828 -8.94 8.89 -34.00
C ASP A 828 -10.06 8.10 -34.71
N GLY A 829 -9.90 7.83 -36.01
CA GLY A 829 -10.78 6.95 -36.79
C GLY A 829 -10.35 6.81 -38.25
N LEU A 830 -10.91 5.82 -38.93
CA LEU A 830 -10.71 5.52 -40.35
C LEU A 830 -11.92 5.92 -41.17
N ILE A 831 -11.69 6.46 -42.37
CA ILE A 831 -12.72 6.83 -43.35
C ILE A 831 -12.52 5.98 -44.59
N GLY A 832 -13.34 4.94 -44.73
CA GLY A 832 -13.15 3.93 -45.77
C GLY A 832 -11.74 3.34 -45.74
N ASP A 833 -11.21 3.01 -46.93
CA ASP A 833 -9.91 2.37 -47.05
C ASP A 833 -8.73 3.35 -47.18
N ASP A 834 -8.99 4.64 -47.42
CA ASP A 834 -7.96 5.60 -47.85
C ASP A 834 -7.87 6.88 -47.00
N GLY A 835 -8.81 7.08 -46.07
CA GLY A 835 -8.88 8.27 -45.22
C GLY A 835 -8.72 7.99 -43.72
N ILE A 836 -8.29 9.00 -42.98
CA ILE A 836 -8.29 9.03 -41.51
C ILE A 836 -8.91 10.32 -40.97
N VAL A 837 -9.24 10.33 -39.68
CA VAL A 837 -9.67 11.54 -38.96
C VAL A 837 -8.80 11.78 -37.72
N GLU A 838 -8.51 13.04 -37.44
CA GLU A 838 -7.86 13.52 -36.23
C GLU A 838 -8.67 14.69 -35.67
N ILE A 839 -9.25 14.52 -34.48
CA ILE A 839 -10.11 15.48 -33.81
C ILE A 839 -9.36 16.15 -32.66
N LYS A 840 -9.60 17.45 -32.50
CA LYS A 840 -9.16 18.23 -31.35
C LYS A 840 -10.32 18.95 -30.70
N CYS A 841 -10.51 18.66 -29.41
CA CYS A 841 -11.53 19.27 -28.54
C CYS A 841 -10.86 20.12 -27.45
N PRO A 842 -10.41 21.36 -27.74
CA PRO A 842 -9.70 22.19 -26.77
C PRO A 842 -10.64 22.74 -25.69
N SER A 843 -10.37 22.43 -24.41
CA SER A 843 -11.21 22.90 -23.30
C SER A 843 -11.27 24.43 -23.16
N SER A 844 -10.21 25.13 -23.57
CA SER A 844 -10.14 26.60 -23.59
C SER A 844 -11.22 27.22 -24.50
N ALA A 845 -11.67 26.49 -25.52
CA ALA A 845 -12.66 26.92 -26.49
C ALA A 845 -14.08 26.42 -26.18
N SER A 846 -14.30 25.75 -25.04
CA SER A 846 -15.58 25.12 -24.68
C SER A 846 -16.80 26.05 -24.68
N ALA A 847 -16.59 27.36 -24.47
CA ALA A 847 -17.65 28.37 -24.47
C ALA A 847 -17.74 29.18 -25.79
N LEU A 848 -16.91 28.88 -26.79
CA LEU A 848 -16.74 29.67 -28.01
C LEU A 848 -17.02 28.82 -29.26
N THR A 849 -17.38 29.46 -30.38
CA THR A 849 -17.33 28.78 -31.69
C THR A 849 -15.86 28.54 -32.09
N PRO A 850 -15.56 27.58 -33.00
CA PRO A 850 -14.20 27.35 -33.47
C PRO A 850 -13.53 28.62 -34.03
N LEU A 851 -14.27 29.45 -34.77
CA LEU A 851 -13.79 30.71 -35.35
C LEU A 851 -13.47 31.76 -34.27
N GLU A 852 -14.37 31.93 -33.29
CA GLU A 852 -14.16 32.81 -32.14
C GLU A 852 -12.93 32.38 -31.31
N ALA A 853 -12.73 31.07 -31.17
CA ALA A 853 -11.60 30.50 -30.43
C ALA A 853 -10.25 30.79 -31.12
N ILE A 854 -10.22 30.81 -32.46
CA ILE A 854 -9.03 31.21 -33.23
C ILE A 854 -8.79 32.72 -33.09
N LYS A 855 -9.83 33.55 -33.29
CA LYS A 855 -9.73 35.02 -33.19
C LYS A 855 -9.30 35.50 -31.80
N SER A 856 -9.82 34.85 -30.75
CA SER A 856 -9.43 35.13 -29.35
C SER A 856 -8.09 34.50 -28.93
N LYS A 857 -7.34 33.89 -29.86
CA LYS A 857 -6.06 33.20 -29.63
C LYS A 857 -6.14 32.07 -28.57
N LYS A 858 -7.33 31.55 -28.28
CA LYS A 858 -7.50 30.37 -27.43
C LYS A 858 -7.17 29.07 -28.15
N VAL A 859 -7.23 29.09 -29.49
CA VAL A 859 -6.70 28.07 -30.40
C VAL A 859 -5.59 28.70 -31.23
N VAL A 860 -4.35 28.26 -30.98
CA VAL A 860 -3.16 28.83 -31.63
C VAL A 860 -2.61 27.98 -32.77
N PHE A 861 -3.10 26.75 -32.94
CA PHE A 861 -2.58 25.78 -33.91
C PHE A 861 -3.22 25.90 -35.29
N CYS A 862 -4.39 26.51 -35.42
CA CYS A 862 -5.06 26.80 -36.68
C CYS A 862 -5.05 28.30 -37.01
N THR A 863 -5.27 28.61 -38.28
CA THR A 863 -5.62 29.94 -38.81
C THR A 863 -6.94 29.87 -39.56
N GLU A 864 -7.63 31.01 -39.68
CA GLU A 864 -8.83 31.15 -40.51
C GLU A 864 -8.45 31.01 -42.00
N ASP A 865 -9.24 30.27 -42.77
CA ASP A 865 -9.06 30.07 -44.21
C ASP A 865 -10.44 30.08 -44.89
N GLY A 866 -10.90 31.29 -45.24
CA GLY A 866 -12.28 31.52 -45.66
C GLY A 866 -13.28 31.11 -44.58
N ASP A 867 -14.26 30.29 -44.94
CA ASP A 867 -15.24 29.71 -44.01
C ASP A 867 -14.70 28.48 -43.23
N GLY A 868 -13.44 28.09 -43.48
CA GLY A 868 -12.80 26.91 -42.90
C GLY A 868 -11.63 27.23 -41.97
N ILE A 869 -10.85 26.19 -41.66
CA ILE A 869 -9.62 26.29 -40.89
C ILE A 869 -8.44 25.77 -41.68
N LYS A 870 -7.24 26.27 -41.36
CA LYS A 870 -5.98 25.75 -41.85
C LYS A 870 -5.02 25.48 -40.71
N LEU A 871 -4.56 24.24 -40.60
CA LEU A 871 -3.57 23.80 -39.64
C LEU A 871 -2.20 24.36 -40.04
N LYS A 872 -1.56 25.07 -39.10
CA LYS A 872 -0.22 25.61 -39.31
C LYS A 872 0.75 24.48 -39.62
N ARG A 873 1.40 24.55 -40.79
CA ARG A 873 2.32 23.50 -41.28
C ARG A 873 3.55 23.29 -40.39
N ASN A 874 3.97 24.32 -39.65
CA ASN A 874 5.01 24.22 -38.63
C ASN A 874 4.48 23.83 -37.24
N HIS A 875 3.21 23.45 -37.06
CA HIS A 875 2.67 23.00 -35.78
C HIS A 875 2.88 21.50 -35.57
N ASN A 876 2.98 21.02 -34.31
CA ASN A 876 3.23 19.60 -34.02
C ASN A 876 2.11 18.68 -34.54
N TYR A 877 0.86 19.13 -34.52
CA TYR A 877 -0.26 18.37 -35.08
C TYR A 877 -0.14 18.12 -36.60
N TYR A 878 0.51 19.02 -37.36
CA TYR A 878 0.71 18.75 -38.79
C TYR A 878 1.70 17.60 -39.00
N TYR A 879 2.76 17.55 -38.18
CA TYR A 879 3.71 16.44 -38.18
C TYR A 879 3.04 15.13 -37.73
N GLN A 880 2.14 15.20 -36.75
CA GLN A 880 1.35 14.05 -36.31
C GLN A 880 0.47 13.52 -37.44
N VAL A 881 -0.27 14.39 -38.13
CA VAL A 881 -1.13 14.00 -39.27
C VAL A 881 -0.30 13.40 -40.39
N GLN A 882 0.79 14.04 -40.82
CA GLN A 882 1.67 13.50 -41.86
C GLN A 882 2.30 12.16 -41.45
N ALA A 883 2.53 11.94 -40.15
CA ALA A 883 3.09 10.69 -39.66
C ALA A 883 2.03 9.59 -39.64
N GLN A 884 0.81 9.89 -39.21
CA GLN A 884 -0.33 8.96 -39.31
C GLN A 884 -0.56 8.54 -40.76
N LEU A 885 -0.54 9.48 -41.72
CA LEU A 885 -0.70 9.18 -43.15
C LEU A 885 0.44 8.32 -43.72
N LYS A 886 1.68 8.55 -43.28
CA LYS A 886 2.83 7.71 -43.66
C LYS A 886 2.70 6.29 -43.08
N ILE A 887 2.56 6.19 -41.77
CA ILE A 887 2.58 4.93 -41.01
C ILE A 887 1.36 4.06 -41.34
N ALA A 888 0.16 4.64 -41.38
CA ALA A 888 -1.07 3.90 -41.71
C ALA A 888 -1.26 3.69 -43.23
N LYS A 889 -0.35 4.21 -44.07
CA LYS A 889 -0.41 4.16 -45.54
C LYS A 889 -1.74 4.67 -46.11
N LYS A 890 -2.17 5.87 -45.68
CA LYS A 890 -3.42 6.53 -46.10
C LYS A 890 -3.14 7.81 -46.89
N SER A 891 -4.05 8.20 -47.77
CA SER A 891 -3.82 9.34 -48.67
C SER A 891 -4.24 10.68 -48.10
N PHE A 892 -5.24 10.73 -47.21
CA PHE A 892 -5.72 11.98 -46.62
C PHE A 892 -6.24 11.84 -45.18
N CYS A 893 -6.21 12.96 -44.46
CA CYS A 893 -6.73 13.12 -43.11
C CYS A 893 -7.71 14.28 -43.05
N TYR A 894 -8.87 14.10 -42.43
CA TYR A 894 -9.67 15.22 -41.96
C TYR A 894 -9.19 15.66 -40.58
N PHE A 895 -8.61 16.85 -40.50
CA PHE A 895 -8.25 17.47 -39.23
C PHE A 895 -9.41 18.34 -38.76
N VAL A 896 -10.02 17.97 -37.63
CA VAL A 896 -11.28 18.57 -37.15
C VAL A 896 -11.05 19.30 -35.83
N LEU A 897 -11.45 20.56 -35.78
CA LEU A 897 -11.51 21.37 -34.56
C LEU A 897 -12.98 21.44 -34.08
N TRP A 898 -13.25 20.81 -32.95
CA TRP A 898 -14.60 20.73 -32.39
C TRP A 898 -14.74 21.55 -31.10
N THR A 899 -15.88 22.24 -30.96
CA THR A 899 -16.36 22.80 -29.69
C THR A 899 -17.85 22.47 -29.51
N PRO A 900 -18.42 22.63 -28.29
CA PRO A 900 -19.85 22.43 -28.08
C PRO A 900 -20.78 23.35 -28.89
N LYS A 901 -20.23 24.34 -29.59
CA LYS A 901 -20.96 25.29 -30.44
C LYS A 901 -20.81 25.00 -31.94
N GLY A 902 -20.13 23.92 -32.33
CA GLY A 902 -19.93 23.50 -33.72
C GLY A 902 -18.48 23.07 -34.00
N PHE A 903 -18.20 22.72 -35.26
CA PHE A 903 -16.87 22.31 -35.70
C PHE A 903 -16.43 22.97 -37.00
N LEU A 904 -15.12 23.02 -37.22
CA LEU A 904 -14.50 23.37 -38.51
C LEU A 904 -13.43 22.32 -38.82
N TYR A 905 -13.12 22.10 -40.10
CA TYR A 905 -12.14 21.08 -40.49
C TYR A 905 -11.27 21.50 -41.68
N GLU A 906 -10.12 20.84 -41.83
CA GLU A 906 -9.25 20.90 -42.99
C GLU A 906 -9.03 19.48 -43.54
N LYS A 907 -9.13 19.29 -44.86
CA LYS A 907 -8.70 18.04 -45.51
C LYS A 907 -7.22 18.15 -45.89
N ILE A 908 -6.38 17.36 -45.23
CA ILE A 908 -4.92 17.36 -45.39
C ILE A 908 -4.50 16.11 -46.16
N TYR A 909 -3.82 16.28 -47.29
CA TYR A 909 -3.26 15.18 -48.07
C TYR A 909 -1.87 14.77 -47.59
N LYS A 910 -1.51 13.51 -47.84
CA LYS A 910 -0.16 13.00 -47.62
C LYS A 910 0.81 13.76 -48.52
N ASP A 911 1.83 14.35 -47.90
CA ASP A 911 2.90 15.04 -48.60
C ASP A 911 4.10 14.08 -48.74
N PRO A 912 4.39 13.56 -49.95
CA PRO A 912 5.48 12.63 -50.15
C PRO A 912 6.86 13.27 -49.94
N THR A 913 6.96 14.60 -50.04
CA THR A 913 8.21 15.34 -49.86
C THR A 913 8.46 15.77 -48.42
N PHE A 914 7.47 15.61 -47.54
CA PHE A 914 7.56 16.06 -46.15
C PHE A 914 8.61 15.31 -45.34
N TRP A 915 8.82 14.02 -45.62
CA TRP A 915 9.74 13.14 -44.90
C TRP A 915 11.11 13.07 -45.58
N SER A 916 11.94 14.09 -45.37
CA SER A 916 13.34 14.08 -45.82
C SER A 916 14.20 13.09 -45.02
N ASP A 917 15.30 12.64 -45.61
CA ASP A 917 16.26 11.72 -44.98
C ASP A 917 16.77 12.23 -43.63
N ASP A 918 16.99 13.54 -43.48
CA ASP A 918 17.38 14.16 -42.19
C ASP A 918 16.34 13.93 -41.07
N LYS A 919 15.04 14.00 -41.38
CA LYS A 919 13.98 13.78 -40.38
C LYS A 919 13.93 12.32 -39.94
N ILE A 920 14.07 11.39 -40.90
CA ILE A 920 14.10 9.95 -40.62
C ILE A 920 15.35 9.58 -39.81
N LEU A 921 16.51 10.12 -40.19
CA LEU A 921 17.77 9.91 -39.48
C LEU A 921 17.67 10.39 -38.03
N LYS A 922 17.09 11.58 -37.80
CA LYS A 922 16.85 12.10 -36.44
C LYS A 922 15.96 11.19 -35.60
N MET A 923 14.87 10.68 -36.14
CA MET A 923 13.99 9.74 -35.43
C MET A 923 14.70 8.42 -35.10
N THR A 924 15.48 7.91 -36.04
CA THR A 924 16.26 6.68 -35.89
C THR A 924 17.32 6.85 -34.79
N GLN A 925 18.12 7.92 -34.84
CA GLN A 925 19.11 8.22 -33.82
C GLN A 925 18.48 8.43 -32.45
N PHE A 926 17.37 9.17 -32.38
CA PHE A 926 16.63 9.36 -31.13
C PHE A 926 16.16 8.03 -30.54
N TYR A 927 15.63 7.12 -31.36
CA TYR A 927 15.20 5.81 -30.88
C TYR A 927 16.37 4.99 -30.32
N PHE A 928 17.40 4.75 -31.13
CA PHE A 928 18.48 3.82 -30.77
C PHE A 928 19.44 4.37 -29.70
N LYS A 929 19.64 5.69 -29.62
CA LYS A 929 20.56 6.31 -28.65
C LYS A 929 19.87 6.73 -27.35
N CYS A 930 18.58 7.04 -27.37
CA CYS A 930 17.89 7.67 -26.23
C CYS A 930 16.76 6.78 -25.68
N VAL A 931 15.85 6.32 -26.54
CA VAL A 931 14.67 5.54 -26.12
C VAL A 931 15.04 4.10 -25.76
N LEU A 932 15.68 3.40 -26.69
CA LEU A 932 16.01 1.97 -26.55
C LEU A 932 16.86 1.69 -25.31
N PRO A 933 17.94 2.44 -25.00
CA PRO A 933 18.70 2.21 -23.78
C PRO A 933 17.90 2.40 -22.50
N GLU A 934 16.91 3.30 -22.51
CA GLU A 934 16.03 3.56 -21.37
C GLU A 934 14.93 2.48 -21.22
N ILE A 935 14.50 1.84 -22.31
CA ILE A 935 13.62 0.66 -22.25
C ILE A 935 14.35 -0.55 -21.68
N ILE A 936 15.61 -0.78 -22.08
CA ILE A 936 16.40 -1.95 -21.68
C ILE A 936 16.93 -1.81 -20.25
N ASP A 937 17.43 -0.64 -19.87
CA ASP A 937 17.98 -0.37 -18.54
C ASP A 937 17.48 0.98 -18.00
N PRO A 938 16.23 1.04 -17.48
CA PRO A 938 15.55 2.28 -17.13
C PRO A 938 16.28 3.02 -15.99
N ARG A 939 16.81 4.23 -16.25
CA ARG A 939 17.49 5.07 -15.25
C ARG A 939 16.55 5.96 -14.47
N PHE A 940 15.45 6.40 -15.09
CA PHE A 940 14.49 7.31 -14.47
C PHE A 940 13.83 6.77 -13.19
N PRO A 941 13.37 5.51 -13.10
CA PRO A 941 12.80 4.96 -11.87
C PRO A 941 13.82 4.88 -10.75
N ARG A 942 15.12 4.76 -11.10
CA ARG A 942 16.26 4.75 -10.18
C ARG A 942 16.78 6.16 -9.84
N LYS A 943 16.10 7.23 -10.25
CA LYS A 943 16.55 8.63 -10.09
C LYS A 943 17.98 8.91 -10.62
N LEU A 944 18.50 8.07 -11.53
CA LEU A 944 19.74 8.34 -12.23
C LEU A 944 19.50 9.31 -13.40
N PRO A 945 20.48 10.13 -13.77
CA PRO A 945 20.39 10.93 -14.99
C PRO A 945 20.21 9.99 -16.19
N MET A 946 19.11 10.19 -16.92
CA MET A 946 18.81 9.51 -18.17
C MET A 946 19.99 9.65 -19.14
N ARG A 947 20.17 8.65 -20.01
CA ARG A 947 21.24 8.64 -21.01
C ARG A 947 20.96 9.71 -22.08
N ASP A 948 21.44 10.92 -21.83
CA ASP A 948 21.24 12.09 -22.69
C ASP A 948 22.38 12.26 -23.69
N ARG A 949 22.57 11.25 -24.56
CA ARG A 949 23.65 11.26 -25.57
C ARG A 949 23.09 11.52 -26.97
N PHE A 950 22.46 12.67 -27.16
CA PHE A 950 22.13 13.13 -28.52
C PHE A 950 23.39 13.59 -29.30
N ASN A 951 24.48 14.02 -28.62
CA ASN A 951 25.63 14.69 -29.25
C ASN A 951 27.04 14.08 -29.04
N ASP A 952 27.19 12.86 -28.51
CA ASP A 952 28.51 12.21 -28.60
C ASP A 952 28.68 11.73 -30.06
N CYS A 953 29.55 12.42 -30.80
CA CYS A 953 29.86 12.36 -32.26
C CYS A 953 29.23 13.49 -33.09
N TYR A 954 29.83 14.68 -33.02
CA TYR A 954 30.36 15.33 -34.23
C TYR A 954 31.88 15.17 -34.23
#